data_AF-A0A8W8IP56-F1
#
_entry.id   AF-A0A8W8IP56-F1
#
_cell.length_a   1.000
_cell.length_b   1.000
_cell.length_c   1.000
_cell.angle_alpha   90.00
_cell.angle_beta   90.00
_cell.angle_gamma   90.00
#
_symmetry.space_group_name_H-M   'P 1'
#
loop_
_entity.id
_entity.type
_entity.pdbx_description
1 polymer ?
#
loop_
_entity_poly.entity_id
_entity_poly.type
_entity_poly.pdbx_seq_one_letter_code
_entity_poly.pdbx_strand_id
1 'polypeptide(L)'
;MIDLIAKRFRKKQSYKGTLSRGYLSISNQLYIIMLHHMCFKNFVHFKEHQTLKFQPGINILVGQNSSGKTSILEMIRRCMTKRINNHVTSSYDETREAYLVCKFDITSYYGELLHSLNNQVAVEQLGVPKKSYILSIVQKIPSNGQVTWKKSVCFKRDDKVKVLVGYYNVENDNILSSEDNVQFFMGEIDSLWMLENADWVKDNEGQIVKDLNKIDAKTDKRFKQLDSSSKLLDEILKIIEKRYVSTTPMRSINPVQWSRSTQRSSEESVICKEAVERAEILKTLLNNEKEVDCKRADDIFEVITRPLVYKFYKTGNDIIIEHRNDNPPETKRVPLLKTPEGIIEAQQLALLLAHKEFKTLCFEEPDRGMHPKMIEQLLQALTEETDKTFLVVTHSPYFINNITAQLTHVCVRRRDGDSVKSVHSVQRLLENDKACKITDTDELKKIVFSSQILCVEGKTDKIFVQAIFEHMKTMGMKSIPAHQIIVMNSNTLFQQVQSICESLNVKCVVLLDRDAIVRLQPTSKGKGGGGAAAIKKPDQIIRKIRLKGIVSEENENILQEWEGKILQKFEMAGMYGTLFKILDNKDIFIWKNGNLEDTIGSVFTGNSFMEKFKTKLEKLSICSFDKGKLSTLAKEMCKSDEIQRFLNFFQSKERGDRTKEVLYKKANDQY
;
A
#
# COMPACT_ATOMS: atom_id res chain seq x y z
N MET A 1 -14.33 -12.42 -27.17
CA MET A 1 -14.05 -13.04 -25.85
C MET A 1 -14.46 -12.12 -24.69
N ILE A 2 -14.13 -10.82 -24.72
CA ILE A 2 -14.64 -9.80 -23.77
C ILE A 2 -16.17 -9.65 -23.83
N ASP A 3 -16.79 -9.74 -25.01
CA ASP A 3 -18.26 -9.75 -25.16
C ASP A 3 -18.96 -10.99 -24.58
N LEU A 4 -18.25 -12.11 -24.45
CA LEU A 4 -18.80 -13.34 -23.85
C LEU A 4 -18.82 -13.23 -22.31
N ILE A 5 -17.84 -12.53 -21.74
CA ILE A 5 -17.77 -12.24 -20.30
C ILE A 5 -18.80 -11.14 -19.93
N ALA A 6 -18.93 -10.11 -20.76
CA ALA A 6 -19.95 -9.06 -20.58
C ALA A 6 -21.39 -9.57 -20.75
N LYS A 7 -21.65 -10.50 -21.70
CA LYS A 7 -22.97 -11.15 -21.84
C LYS A 7 -23.31 -12.06 -20.65
N ARG A 8 -22.32 -12.70 -20.01
CA ARG A 8 -22.54 -13.50 -18.79
C ARG A 8 -22.87 -12.65 -17.57
N PHE A 9 -22.32 -11.44 -17.47
CA PHE A 9 -22.64 -10.47 -16.41
C PHE A 9 -24.01 -9.80 -16.61
N ARG A 10 -24.37 -9.41 -17.85
CA ARG A 10 -25.69 -8.77 -18.12
C ARG A 10 -26.89 -9.72 -17.96
N LYS A 11 -26.72 -11.02 -18.23
CA LYS A 11 -27.82 -12.00 -18.05
C LYS A 11 -28.20 -12.27 -16.57
N LYS A 12 -27.41 -11.82 -15.58
CA LYS A 12 -27.73 -11.98 -14.15
C LYS A 12 -28.61 -10.86 -13.56
N GLN A 13 -28.89 -9.77 -14.28
CA GLN A 13 -29.65 -8.63 -13.75
C GLN A 13 -31.13 -8.55 -14.19
N SER A 14 -31.60 -9.37 -15.14
CA SER A 14 -32.99 -9.29 -15.61
C SER A 14 -33.76 -10.60 -15.42
N TYR A 15 -34.21 -10.93 -14.21
CA TYR A 15 -35.39 -11.79 -14.02
C TYR A 15 -36.04 -11.48 -12.67
N LYS A 16 -37.06 -10.60 -12.69
CA LYS A 16 -38.08 -10.50 -11.64
C LYS A 16 -39.21 -11.47 -12.00
N GLY A 17 -39.51 -12.41 -11.11
CA GLY A 17 -40.76 -13.19 -11.06
C GLY A 17 -40.82 -14.43 -11.95
N THR A 18 -40.76 -15.63 -11.35
CA THR A 18 -41.90 -16.54 -11.11
C THR A 18 -41.34 -17.82 -10.45
N LEU A 19 -41.89 -18.19 -9.30
CA LEU A 19 -41.55 -19.43 -8.58
C LEU A 19 -41.83 -20.67 -9.46
N SER A 20 -40.86 -21.58 -9.57
CA SER A 20 -41.14 -23.02 -9.67
C SER A 20 -40.02 -23.81 -8.99
N ARG A 21 -40.45 -24.77 -8.16
CA ARG A 21 -39.65 -25.63 -7.27
C ARG A 21 -38.74 -26.56 -8.07
N GLY A 22 -37.50 -26.73 -7.60
CA GLY A 22 -36.63 -27.86 -7.93
C GLY A 22 -35.16 -27.45 -8.02
N TYR A 23 -34.33 -28.03 -7.15
CA TYR A 23 -32.91 -27.73 -6.91
C TYR A 23 -32.61 -26.41 -6.18
N LEU A 24 -33.11 -26.34 -4.95
CA LEU A 24 -32.52 -25.52 -3.89
C LEU A 24 -32.21 -26.45 -2.71
N SER A 25 -31.10 -27.17 -2.80
CA SER A 25 -30.48 -27.86 -1.66
C SER A 25 -29.01 -28.15 -1.94
N ILE A 26 -28.14 -27.15 -1.74
CA ILE A 26 -26.81 -27.30 -1.14
C ILE A 26 -26.54 -25.95 -0.43
N SER A 27 -26.71 -26.01 0.89
CA SER A 27 -26.23 -25.11 1.95
C SER A 27 -25.81 -23.67 1.62
N ASN A 28 -26.56 -22.71 2.19
CA ASN A 28 -26.02 -21.44 2.67
C ASN A 28 -24.89 -21.70 3.69
N GLN A 29 -23.65 -21.89 3.23
CA GLN A 29 -22.49 -21.63 4.07
C GLN A 29 -22.26 -20.12 4.08
N LEU A 30 -22.59 -19.47 5.20
CA LEU A 30 -22.11 -18.12 5.46
C LEU A 30 -20.58 -18.14 5.33
N TYR A 31 -20.03 -17.34 4.41
CA TYR A 31 -18.60 -17.10 4.32
C TYR A 31 -18.15 -16.40 5.61
N ILE A 32 -17.36 -17.09 6.45
CA ILE A 32 -16.95 -16.58 7.77
C ILE A 32 -15.54 -16.01 7.64
N ILE A 33 -15.47 -14.67 7.67
CA ILE A 33 -14.23 -13.87 7.68
C ILE A 33 -13.62 -13.96 9.08
N MET A 34 -12.44 -14.54 9.22
CA MET A 34 -11.87 -14.68 10.57
C MET A 34 -11.33 -13.35 11.12
N LEU A 35 -10.46 -12.60 10.42
CA LEU A 35 -10.01 -11.26 10.85
C LEU A 35 -10.78 -10.16 10.12
N HIS A 36 -11.46 -9.29 10.88
CA HIS A 36 -12.40 -8.32 10.32
C HIS A 36 -11.89 -6.88 10.44
N HIS A 37 -11.40 -6.51 11.62
CA HIS A 37 -11.01 -5.15 11.94
C HIS A 37 -9.78 -5.15 12.83
N MET A 38 -8.94 -4.14 12.67
CA MET A 38 -7.80 -3.85 13.54
C MET A 38 -7.78 -2.36 13.83
N CYS A 39 -7.59 -1.99 15.10
CA CYS A 39 -7.28 -0.62 15.47
C CYS A 39 -6.13 -0.56 16.47
N PHE A 40 -5.31 0.47 16.39
CA PHE A 40 -4.17 0.61 17.29
C PHE A 40 -3.71 2.05 17.40
N LYS A 41 -2.96 2.35 18.47
CA LYS A 41 -2.34 3.66 18.71
C LYS A 41 -1.06 3.51 19.51
N ASN A 42 -0.13 4.44 19.29
CA ASN A 42 1.13 4.57 20.03
C ASN A 42 2.07 3.35 19.86
N PHE A 43 2.06 2.71 18.69
CA PHE A 43 2.95 1.59 18.36
C PHE A 43 3.96 1.97 17.29
N VAL A 44 5.25 1.74 17.58
CA VAL A 44 6.42 1.92 16.70
C VAL A 44 6.53 3.36 16.22
N HIS A 45 5.96 3.65 15.05
CA HIS A 45 5.92 4.98 14.43
C HIS A 45 4.48 5.51 14.30
N PHE A 46 3.48 4.73 14.69
CA PHE A 46 2.07 5.10 14.64
C PHE A 46 1.67 5.78 15.94
N LYS A 47 1.96 7.08 16.04
CA LYS A 47 1.61 7.95 17.18
C LYS A 47 0.09 8.09 17.34
N GLU A 48 -0.59 8.36 16.22
CA GLU A 48 -2.03 8.60 16.18
C GLU A 48 -2.84 7.33 15.98
N HIS A 49 -4.12 7.38 16.33
CA HIS A 49 -5.05 6.26 16.17
C HIS A 49 -5.14 5.84 14.69
N GLN A 50 -5.01 4.53 14.44
CA GLN A 50 -5.16 3.92 13.12
C GLN A 50 -6.28 2.89 13.16
N THR A 51 -7.05 2.80 12.08
CA THR A 51 -8.07 1.76 11.89
C THR A 51 -7.95 1.14 10.50
N LEU A 52 -7.91 -0.19 10.44
CA LEU A 52 -7.96 -0.98 9.21
C LEU A 52 -9.20 -1.87 9.27
N LYS A 53 -9.97 -1.92 8.19
CA LYS A 53 -11.01 -2.95 8.01
C LYS A 53 -10.64 -3.85 6.86
N PHE A 54 -10.76 -5.15 7.12
CA PHE A 54 -10.48 -6.21 6.18
C PHE A 54 -11.77 -6.74 5.57
N GLN A 55 -11.70 -7.09 4.30
CA GLN A 55 -12.76 -7.75 3.54
C GLN A 55 -12.46 -9.26 3.45
N PRO A 56 -13.47 -10.13 3.23
CA PRO A 56 -13.22 -11.49 2.79
C PRO A 56 -12.41 -11.48 1.49
N GLY A 57 -11.54 -12.47 1.33
CA GLY A 57 -10.57 -12.53 0.26
C GLY A 57 -9.39 -11.57 0.48
N ILE A 58 -8.87 -11.03 -0.61
CA ILE A 58 -7.60 -10.30 -0.58
C ILE A 58 -7.72 -8.88 -0.02
N ASN A 59 -6.81 -8.54 0.88
CA ASN A 59 -6.52 -7.19 1.34
C ASN A 59 -5.03 -6.94 1.12
N ILE A 60 -4.68 -5.77 0.62
CA ILE A 60 -3.29 -5.48 0.22
C ILE A 60 -2.77 -4.33 1.07
N LEU A 61 -1.51 -4.44 1.51
CA LEU A 61 -0.81 -3.41 2.24
C LEU A 61 0.48 -3.05 1.50
N VAL A 62 0.55 -1.80 1.03
CA VAL A 62 1.69 -1.25 0.29
C VAL A 62 2.23 -0.01 0.97
N GLY A 63 3.38 0.49 0.51
CA GLY A 63 3.98 1.72 1.02
C GLY A 63 5.50 1.64 1.06
N GLN A 64 6.14 2.77 1.35
CA GLN A 64 7.60 2.91 1.32
C GLN A 64 8.31 1.92 2.27
N ASN A 65 9.61 1.71 2.04
CA ASN A 65 10.42 0.92 2.97
C ASN A 65 10.40 1.56 4.36
N SER A 66 10.37 0.73 5.39
CA SER A 66 10.30 1.18 6.79
C SER A 66 9.08 2.03 7.13
N SER A 67 7.97 1.92 6.39
CA SER A 67 6.70 2.61 6.72
C SER A 67 5.82 1.86 7.75
N GLY A 68 6.31 0.75 8.32
CA GLY A 68 5.60 -0.01 9.38
C GLY A 68 4.70 -1.15 8.89
N LYS A 69 4.82 -1.59 7.63
CA LYS A 69 4.04 -2.71 7.07
C LYS A 69 4.23 -4.03 7.84
N THR A 70 5.49 -4.41 8.07
CA THR A 70 5.85 -5.60 8.88
C THR A 70 5.37 -5.47 10.32
N SER A 71 5.42 -4.26 10.89
CA SER A 71 4.88 -3.97 12.23
C SER A 71 3.39 -4.25 12.33
N ILE A 72 2.60 -4.00 11.28
CA ILE A 72 1.16 -4.30 11.26
C ILE A 72 0.92 -5.81 11.31
N LEU A 73 1.68 -6.61 10.54
CA LEU A 73 1.58 -8.07 10.60
C LEU A 73 1.94 -8.61 11.98
N GLU A 74 3.02 -8.11 12.58
CA GLU A 74 3.44 -8.52 13.92
C GLU A 74 2.46 -8.09 15.01
N MET A 75 1.85 -6.90 14.88
CA MET A 75 0.79 -6.48 15.78
C MET A 75 -0.42 -7.44 15.72
N ILE A 76 -0.89 -7.83 14.54
CA ILE A 76 -1.97 -8.83 14.42
C ILE A 76 -1.57 -10.12 15.14
N ARG A 77 -0.35 -10.63 14.90
CA ARG A 77 0.19 -11.80 15.59
C ARG A 77 0.19 -11.63 17.11
N ARG A 78 0.61 -10.48 17.63
CA ARG A 78 0.67 -10.15 19.06
C ARG A 78 -0.69 -10.25 19.78
N CYS A 79 -1.80 -10.05 19.07
CA CYS A 79 -3.14 -10.29 19.60
C CYS A 79 -3.44 -11.77 19.87
N MET A 80 -2.75 -12.71 19.23
CA MET A 80 -3.04 -14.14 19.33
C MET A 80 -2.00 -14.91 20.14
N THR A 81 -0.75 -14.44 20.18
CA THR A 81 0.34 -15.20 20.80
C THR A 81 0.98 -14.48 21.99
N LYS A 82 1.60 -15.26 22.89
CA LYS A 82 2.45 -14.76 23.97
C LYS A 82 3.88 -14.46 23.51
N ARG A 83 4.29 -14.90 22.32
CA ARG A 83 5.64 -14.66 21.78
C ARG A 83 5.64 -13.37 20.97
N ILE A 84 6.41 -12.37 21.37
CA ILE A 84 6.39 -11.04 20.73
C ILE A 84 7.76 -10.69 20.17
N ASN A 85 7.76 -10.08 18.98
CA ASN A 85 8.92 -9.40 18.46
C ASN A 85 8.90 -7.91 18.88
N ASN A 86 9.65 -7.60 19.94
CA ASN A 86 9.65 -6.28 20.57
C ASN A 86 10.29 -5.19 19.71
N HIS A 87 11.32 -5.54 18.93
CA HIS A 87 11.96 -4.62 17.99
C HIS A 87 11.00 -4.10 16.92
N VAL A 88 9.91 -4.83 16.67
CA VAL A 88 8.96 -4.54 15.59
C VAL A 88 7.64 -3.98 16.12
N THR A 89 7.42 -3.98 17.45
CA THR A 89 6.16 -3.55 18.11
C THR A 89 6.37 -2.74 19.41
N SER A 90 7.48 -1.99 19.51
CA SER A 90 7.72 -1.05 20.61
C SER A 90 6.68 0.08 20.65
N SER A 91 6.64 0.88 21.73
CA SER A 91 5.77 2.07 21.78
C SER A 91 6.40 3.26 21.05
N TYR A 92 5.60 4.16 20.50
CA TYR A 92 6.11 5.42 19.93
C TYR A 92 6.56 6.40 21.04
N ASP A 93 5.74 6.50 22.08
CA ASP A 93 5.98 7.22 23.32
C ASP A 93 5.83 6.23 24.49
N GLU A 94 6.93 5.95 25.17
CA GLU A 94 7.00 5.01 26.30
C GLU A 94 6.26 5.51 27.54
N THR A 95 6.02 6.83 27.63
CA THR A 95 5.30 7.45 28.76
C THR A 95 3.79 7.38 28.62
N ARG A 96 3.29 6.98 27.43
CA ARG A 96 1.86 6.92 27.12
C ARG A 96 1.40 5.49 26.93
N GLU A 97 0.13 5.26 27.21
CA GLU A 97 -0.53 3.99 26.92
C GLU A 97 -0.50 3.69 25.42
N ALA A 98 -0.20 2.44 25.07
CA ALA A 98 -0.38 1.93 23.72
C ALA A 98 -1.46 0.85 23.74
N TYR A 99 -2.33 0.84 22.72
CA TYR A 99 -3.38 -0.17 22.62
C TYR A 99 -3.50 -0.69 21.20
N LEU A 100 -3.89 -1.94 21.10
CA LEU A 100 -4.09 -2.69 19.88
C LEU A 100 -5.29 -3.59 20.09
N VAL A 101 -6.20 -3.60 19.12
CA VAL A 101 -7.41 -4.41 19.17
C VAL A 101 -7.64 -5.05 17.81
N CYS A 102 -7.82 -6.37 17.79
CA CYS A 102 -8.24 -7.11 16.60
C CYS A 102 -9.61 -7.75 16.84
N LYS A 103 -10.54 -7.57 15.89
CA LYS A 103 -11.85 -8.23 15.88
C LYS A 103 -11.81 -9.45 15.00
N PHE A 104 -12.14 -10.60 15.59
CA PHE A 104 -12.24 -11.87 14.92
C PHE A 104 -13.69 -12.36 14.88
N ASP A 105 -14.19 -12.83 13.74
CA ASP A 105 -15.45 -13.60 13.68
C ASP A 105 -15.15 -15.07 13.98
N ILE A 106 -15.85 -15.60 14.97
CA ILE A 106 -15.62 -16.95 15.48
C ILE A 106 -16.84 -17.86 15.31
N THR A 107 -17.84 -17.44 14.54
CA THR A 107 -19.14 -18.09 14.46
C THR A 107 -19.03 -19.58 14.10
N SER A 108 -18.10 -19.95 13.21
CA SER A 108 -17.89 -21.35 12.77
C SER A 108 -17.27 -22.28 13.80
N TYR A 109 -16.64 -21.75 14.85
CA TYR A 109 -15.90 -22.55 15.84
C TYR A 109 -16.24 -22.13 17.27
N TYR A 110 -17.41 -21.52 17.44
CA TYR A 110 -17.95 -21.20 18.75
C TYR A 110 -18.02 -22.44 19.66
N GLY A 111 -18.28 -23.63 19.10
CA GLY A 111 -18.29 -24.89 19.86
C GLY A 111 -16.97 -25.24 20.53
N GLU A 112 -15.82 -25.07 19.86
CA GLU A 112 -14.49 -25.30 20.44
C GLU A 112 -14.21 -24.34 21.60
N LEU A 113 -14.60 -23.08 21.41
CA LEU A 113 -14.50 -22.05 22.44
C LEU A 113 -15.34 -22.43 23.66
N LEU A 114 -16.61 -22.80 23.44
CA LEU A 114 -17.51 -23.22 24.52
C LEU A 114 -16.96 -24.43 25.28
N HIS A 115 -16.35 -25.37 24.59
CA HIS A 115 -15.74 -26.54 25.23
C HIS A 115 -14.59 -26.14 26.16
N SER A 116 -13.69 -25.26 25.71
CA SER A 116 -12.61 -24.74 26.57
C SER A 116 -13.16 -23.97 27.78
N LEU A 117 -14.21 -23.17 27.59
CA LEU A 117 -14.89 -22.46 28.68
C LEU A 117 -15.53 -23.42 29.70
N ASN A 118 -16.30 -24.40 29.25
CA ASN A 118 -17.04 -25.34 30.11
C ASN A 118 -16.11 -26.27 30.92
N ASN A 119 -14.95 -26.64 30.37
CA ASN A 119 -14.02 -27.55 31.05
C ASN A 119 -13.32 -26.92 32.26
N GLN A 120 -13.19 -25.59 32.30
CA GLN A 120 -12.45 -24.89 33.36
C GLN A 120 -13.35 -24.04 34.25
N VAL A 121 -14.62 -23.86 33.85
CA VAL A 121 -15.55 -22.99 34.53
C VAL A 121 -16.92 -23.65 34.50
N ALA A 122 -17.63 -23.66 35.63
CA ALA A 122 -19.05 -23.97 35.69
C ALA A 122 -19.86 -22.85 35.00
N VAL A 123 -19.73 -22.73 33.68
CA VAL A 123 -20.54 -21.84 32.87
C VAL A 123 -21.89 -22.53 32.63
N GLU A 124 -22.99 -21.82 32.84
CA GLU A 124 -24.30 -22.25 32.36
C GLU A 124 -24.20 -22.67 30.88
N GLN A 125 -24.90 -23.73 30.47
CA GLN A 125 -24.92 -24.18 29.08
C GLN A 125 -25.24 -23.00 28.14
N LEU A 126 -24.23 -22.56 27.41
CA LEU A 126 -24.33 -21.47 26.45
C LEU A 126 -24.97 -22.01 25.17
N GLY A 127 -26.14 -21.48 24.80
CA GLY A 127 -26.78 -21.78 23.51
C GLY A 127 -25.98 -21.22 22.32
N VAL A 128 -26.26 -21.71 21.11
CA VAL A 128 -25.55 -21.31 19.88
C VAL A 128 -26.03 -19.94 19.38
N PRO A 129 -25.18 -18.89 19.34
CA PRO A 129 -25.54 -17.56 18.85
C PRO A 129 -25.57 -17.47 17.30
N LYS A 130 -26.26 -16.44 16.76
CA LYS A 130 -26.35 -16.18 15.31
C LYS A 130 -25.05 -15.63 14.69
N LYS A 131 -24.30 -14.82 15.44
CA LYS A 131 -22.97 -14.30 15.08
C LYS A 131 -22.14 -14.13 16.35
N SER A 132 -20.87 -14.51 16.30
CA SER A 132 -19.96 -14.44 17.43
C SER A 132 -18.68 -13.74 17.07
N TYR A 133 -18.26 -12.80 17.92
CA TYR A 133 -17.01 -12.08 17.77
C TYR A 133 -16.12 -12.26 18.99
N ILE A 134 -14.82 -12.35 18.73
CA ILE A 134 -13.76 -12.17 19.72
C ILE A 134 -13.07 -10.84 19.44
N LEU A 135 -13.00 -9.99 20.46
CA LEU A 135 -12.02 -8.91 20.47
C LEU A 135 -10.78 -9.38 21.22
N SER A 136 -9.62 -9.41 20.56
CA SER A 136 -8.34 -9.53 21.26
C SER A 136 -7.74 -8.14 21.45
N ILE A 137 -7.57 -7.77 22.70
CA ILE A 137 -7.08 -6.46 23.12
C ILE A 137 -5.69 -6.66 23.71
N VAL A 138 -4.76 -5.76 23.37
CA VAL A 138 -3.45 -5.64 24.00
C VAL A 138 -3.26 -4.20 24.42
N GLN A 139 -3.06 -3.94 25.70
CA GLN A 139 -2.71 -2.62 26.23
C GLN A 139 -1.35 -2.68 26.91
N LYS A 140 -0.47 -1.74 26.57
CA LYS A 140 0.80 -1.49 27.24
C LYS A 140 0.62 -0.27 28.15
N ILE A 141 0.65 -0.50 29.46
CA ILE A 141 0.41 0.53 30.47
C ILE A 141 1.75 0.87 31.14
N PRO A 142 2.22 2.12 31.04
CA PRO A 142 3.41 2.55 31.75
C PRO A 142 3.10 2.76 33.23
N SER A 143 3.90 2.17 34.12
CA SER A 143 3.74 2.30 35.57
C SER A 143 5.09 2.43 36.25
N ASN A 144 5.47 3.64 36.69
CA ASN A 144 6.64 3.94 37.54
C ASN A 144 7.90 3.06 37.31
N GLY A 145 8.36 2.98 36.06
CA GLY A 145 9.58 2.22 35.68
C GLY A 145 9.35 0.78 35.20
N GLN A 146 8.13 0.25 35.29
CA GLN A 146 7.75 -1.06 34.76
C GLN A 146 6.61 -0.95 33.74
N VAL A 147 6.55 -1.90 32.81
CA VAL A 147 5.52 -1.98 31.77
C VAL A 147 4.62 -3.16 32.04
N THR A 148 3.31 -2.92 32.20
CA THR A 148 2.32 -4.01 32.33
C THR A 148 1.57 -4.21 31.03
N TRP A 149 1.40 -5.47 30.62
CA TRP A 149 0.56 -5.81 29.48
C TRP A 149 -0.77 -6.36 29.95
N LYS A 150 -1.85 -5.75 29.49
CA LYS A 150 -3.19 -6.28 29.69
C LYS A 150 -3.68 -6.87 28.38
N LYS A 151 -4.01 -8.17 28.40
CA LYS A 151 -4.74 -8.82 27.32
C LYS A 151 -6.16 -9.10 27.72
N SER A 152 -7.09 -8.90 26.81
CA SER A 152 -8.50 -9.18 27.09
C SER A 152 -9.15 -9.82 25.88
N VAL A 153 -10.07 -10.74 26.17
CA VAL A 153 -10.96 -11.34 25.18
C VAL A 153 -12.40 -11.00 25.53
N CYS A 154 -13.08 -10.29 24.63
CA CYS A 154 -14.49 -9.93 24.79
C CYS A 154 -15.37 -10.75 23.85
N PHE A 155 -16.50 -11.25 24.37
CA PHE A 155 -17.48 -12.08 23.69
C PHE A 155 -18.87 -11.45 23.82
N LYS A 156 -19.52 -11.13 22.71
CA LYS A 156 -20.92 -10.68 22.72
C LYS A 156 -21.88 -11.87 22.57
N ARG A 157 -22.90 -11.93 23.42
CA ARG A 157 -24.07 -12.79 23.29
C ARG A 157 -25.32 -11.94 23.53
N ASP A 158 -26.20 -11.86 22.54
CA ASP A 158 -27.40 -11.02 22.60
C ASP A 158 -27.01 -9.56 22.96
N ASP A 159 -27.63 -8.95 23.97
CA ASP A 159 -27.30 -7.59 24.45
C ASP A 159 -26.20 -7.56 25.51
N LYS A 160 -25.67 -8.72 25.94
CA LYS A 160 -24.66 -8.80 27.00
C LYS A 160 -23.28 -9.10 26.43
N VAL A 161 -22.25 -8.49 27.03
CA VAL A 161 -20.87 -8.78 26.70
C VAL A 161 -20.17 -9.43 27.88
N LYS A 162 -19.56 -10.58 27.64
CA LYS A 162 -18.68 -11.25 28.61
C LYS A 162 -17.23 -10.95 28.29
N VAL A 163 -16.43 -10.68 29.31
CA VAL A 163 -15.02 -10.28 29.14
C VAL A 163 -14.11 -11.12 30.01
N LEU A 164 -13.10 -11.73 29.41
CA LEU A 164 -12.00 -12.40 30.10
C LEU A 164 -10.75 -11.50 30.04
N VAL A 165 -10.04 -11.33 31.15
CA VAL A 165 -8.88 -10.43 31.23
C VAL A 165 -7.68 -11.16 31.83
N GLY A 166 -6.51 -11.01 31.22
CA GLY A 166 -5.23 -11.44 31.75
C GLY A 166 -4.26 -10.27 31.83
N TYR A 167 -3.61 -10.12 32.98
CA TYR A 167 -2.53 -9.18 33.21
C TYR A 167 -1.21 -9.93 33.21
N TYR A 168 -0.29 -9.46 32.39
CA TYR A 168 1.03 -10.01 32.23
C TYR A 168 2.05 -8.95 32.59
N ASN A 169 2.89 -9.23 33.58
CA ASN A 169 4.00 -8.35 33.91
C ASN A 169 5.13 -8.59 32.93
N VAL A 170 5.78 -7.51 32.51
CA VAL A 170 6.73 -7.56 31.41
C VAL A 170 7.97 -6.74 31.77
N GLU A 171 9.14 -7.34 31.60
CA GLU A 171 10.44 -6.70 31.78
C GLU A 171 11.23 -6.79 30.47
N ASN A 172 11.76 -5.66 29.98
CA ASN A 172 12.40 -5.58 28.65
C ASN A 172 11.52 -6.16 27.52
N ASP A 173 10.21 -5.94 27.65
CA ASP A 173 9.16 -6.48 26.78
C ASP A 173 9.09 -8.05 26.73
N ASN A 174 9.72 -8.78 27.66
CA ASN A 174 9.54 -10.22 27.90
C ASN A 174 8.55 -10.46 29.04
N ILE A 175 7.60 -11.38 28.83
CA ILE A 175 6.64 -11.77 29.87
C ILE A 175 7.41 -12.47 31.01
N LEU A 176 7.28 -11.94 32.22
CA LEU A 176 7.84 -12.52 33.44
C LEU A 176 7.15 -13.86 33.78
N SER A 177 7.69 -14.57 34.77
CA SER A 177 7.28 -15.94 35.11
C SER A 177 5.75 -16.08 35.31
N SER A 178 5.19 -17.27 35.08
CA SER A 178 3.73 -17.48 35.16
C SER A 178 3.13 -17.16 36.53
N GLU A 179 3.92 -17.21 37.60
CA GLU A 179 3.49 -16.91 38.97
C GLU A 179 3.19 -15.41 39.17
N ASP A 180 3.83 -14.54 38.37
CA ASP A 180 3.64 -13.08 38.41
C ASP A 180 2.43 -12.61 37.61
N ASN A 181 1.79 -13.49 36.85
CA ASN A 181 0.71 -13.15 35.92
C ASN A 181 -0.64 -13.51 36.51
N VAL A 182 -1.60 -12.58 36.46
CA VAL A 182 -2.91 -12.75 37.07
C VAL A 182 -3.98 -12.77 35.99
N GLN A 183 -4.83 -13.80 36.00
CA GLN A 183 -6.01 -13.86 35.16
C GLN A 183 -7.26 -13.61 35.99
N PHE A 184 -8.23 -12.93 35.38
CA PHE A 184 -9.54 -12.68 35.96
C PHE A 184 -10.60 -13.36 35.10
N PHE A 185 -11.49 -14.05 35.80
CA PHE A 185 -12.65 -14.76 35.29
C PHE A 185 -13.66 -13.82 34.62
N MET A 186 -14.52 -14.39 33.76
CA MET A 186 -15.47 -13.68 32.90
C MET A 186 -16.44 -12.78 33.69
N GLY A 187 -16.31 -11.46 33.52
CA GLY A 187 -17.29 -10.46 33.98
C GLY A 187 -18.30 -10.10 32.89
N GLU A 188 -19.51 -9.68 33.27
CA GLU A 188 -20.53 -9.15 32.35
C GLU A 188 -20.51 -7.61 32.34
N ILE A 189 -20.55 -7.01 31.14
CA ILE A 189 -20.70 -5.57 30.96
C ILE A 189 -21.87 -5.26 30.02
N ASP A 190 -22.56 -4.16 30.31
CA ASP A 190 -23.86 -3.84 29.70
C ASP A 190 -23.77 -3.41 28.23
N SER A 191 -22.64 -2.86 27.80
CA SER A 191 -22.41 -2.48 26.40
C SER A 191 -20.92 -2.27 26.11
N LEU A 192 -20.51 -2.54 24.86
CA LEU A 192 -19.21 -2.19 24.31
C LEU A 192 -19.42 -1.68 22.89
N TRP A 193 -19.12 -0.40 22.68
CA TRP A 193 -19.30 0.26 21.37
C TRP A 193 -18.57 -0.50 20.26
N MET A 194 -17.40 -1.05 20.59
CA MET A 194 -16.54 -1.83 19.68
C MET A 194 -17.21 -3.11 19.14
N LEU A 195 -18.10 -3.73 19.92
CA LEU A 195 -18.82 -4.93 19.53
C LEU A 195 -20.14 -4.61 18.80
N GLU A 196 -20.70 -3.44 19.05
CA GLU A 196 -21.96 -2.98 18.45
C GLU A 196 -21.78 -2.38 17.06
N ASN A 197 -20.70 -1.62 16.83
CA ASN A 197 -20.49 -0.97 15.55
C ASN A 197 -19.58 -1.75 14.60
N ALA A 198 -20.05 -1.86 13.36
CA ALA A 198 -19.27 -2.39 12.23
C ALA A 198 -18.34 -1.33 11.61
N ASP A 199 -18.35 -0.08 12.11
CA ASP A 199 -17.51 0.99 11.59
C ASP A 199 -16.73 1.70 12.69
N TRP A 200 -15.54 1.17 12.98
CA TRP A 200 -14.60 1.76 13.94
C TRP A 200 -13.88 3.01 13.40
N VAL A 201 -14.02 3.33 12.10
CA VAL A 201 -13.26 4.42 11.45
C VAL A 201 -13.72 5.80 11.92
N LYS A 202 -14.95 5.93 12.41
CA LYS A 202 -15.49 7.20 12.92
C LYS A 202 -15.09 7.48 14.37
N ASP A 203 -14.36 6.59 15.03
CA ASP A 203 -14.02 6.72 16.44
C ASP A 203 -12.82 7.66 16.72
N ASN A 204 -12.87 8.86 16.12
CA ASN A 204 -11.90 9.91 16.40
C ASN A 204 -12.07 10.50 17.82
N GLU A 205 -13.19 10.21 18.49
CA GLU A 205 -13.52 10.68 19.85
C GLU A 205 -12.95 9.78 20.96
N GLY A 206 -12.22 8.71 20.59
CA GLY A 206 -11.58 7.80 21.53
C GLY A 206 -12.56 6.96 22.34
N GLN A 207 -13.75 6.66 21.81
CA GLN A 207 -14.75 5.82 22.43
C GLN A 207 -14.21 4.40 22.71
N ILE A 208 -13.42 3.84 21.78
CA ILE A 208 -12.66 2.59 21.93
C ILE A 208 -11.77 2.67 23.18
N VAL A 209 -11.02 3.76 23.35
CA VAL A 209 -10.10 3.93 24.49
C VAL A 209 -10.88 4.06 25.80
N LYS A 210 -11.96 4.86 25.80
CA LYS A 210 -12.85 5.00 26.96
C LYS A 210 -13.42 3.64 27.37
N ASP A 211 -13.88 2.86 26.40
CA ASP A 211 -14.45 1.53 26.62
C ASP A 211 -13.40 0.53 27.12
N LEU A 212 -12.17 0.57 26.61
CA LEU A 212 -11.06 -0.23 27.12
C LEU A 212 -10.71 0.11 28.59
N ASN A 213 -10.77 1.40 28.94
CA ASN A 213 -10.45 1.89 30.28
C ASN A 213 -11.55 1.62 31.32
N LYS A 214 -12.80 1.41 30.88
CA LYS A 214 -13.88 0.93 31.77
C LYS A 214 -13.64 -0.49 32.29
N ILE A 215 -12.83 -1.29 31.58
CA ILE A 215 -12.58 -2.68 31.94
C ILE A 215 -11.37 -2.71 32.88
N ASP A 216 -11.57 -2.49 34.18
CA ASP A 216 -10.52 -2.76 35.17
C ASP A 216 -10.91 -3.92 36.09
N ALA A 217 -10.42 -5.12 35.75
CA ALA A 217 -10.78 -6.33 36.47
C ALA A 217 -10.14 -6.41 37.87
N LYS A 218 -9.16 -5.57 38.21
CA LYS A 218 -8.58 -5.53 39.56
C LYS A 218 -9.51 -4.86 40.57
N THR A 219 -10.36 -3.93 40.12
CA THR A 219 -11.21 -3.11 41.00
C THR A 219 -12.70 -3.43 40.86
N ASP A 220 -13.13 -3.95 39.71
CA ASP A 220 -14.53 -4.25 39.43
C ASP A 220 -14.98 -5.59 40.04
N LYS A 221 -15.99 -5.54 40.92
CA LYS A 221 -16.57 -6.69 41.64
C LYS A 221 -17.19 -7.74 40.72
N ARG A 222 -17.47 -7.42 39.46
CA ARG A 222 -18.01 -8.36 38.46
C ARG A 222 -16.96 -9.38 38.00
N PHE A 223 -15.68 -9.08 38.22
CA PHE A 223 -14.57 -9.96 37.88
C PHE A 223 -14.09 -10.71 39.13
N LYS A 224 -13.70 -11.97 38.95
CA LYS A 224 -13.12 -12.80 40.02
C LYS A 224 -11.74 -13.26 39.60
N GLN A 225 -10.75 -13.23 40.47
CA GLN A 225 -9.42 -13.73 40.14
C GLN A 225 -9.47 -15.26 39.91
N LEU A 226 -8.79 -15.74 38.87
CA LEU A 226 -8.60 -17.16 38.57
C LEU A 226 -7.33 -17.68 39.26
N ASP A 227 -7.31 -18.98 39.53
CA ASP A 227 -6.11 -19.67 40.02
C ASP A 227 -4.93 -19.45 39.07
N SER A 228 -3.72 -19.33 39.64
CA SER A 228 -2.47 -19.12 38.89
C SER A 228 -2.15 -20.25 37.91
N SER A 229 -2.73 -21.43 38.11
CA SER A 229 -2.63 -22.59 37.20
C SER A 229 -3.56 -22.51 35.98
N SER A 230 -4.58 -21.65 36.00
CA SER A 230 -5.56 -21.53 34.91
C SER A 230 -4.91 -20.96 33.64
N LYS A 231 -5.17 -21.60 32.50
CA LYS A 231 -4.67 -21.20 31.18
C LYS A 231 -5.81 -20.84 30.22
N LEU A 232 -6.99 -20.51 30.76
CA LEU A 232 -8.20 -20.31 29.97
C LEU A 232 -8.03 -19.27 28.86
N LEU A 233 -7.45 -18.10 29.18
CA LEU A 233 -7.21 -17.05 28.19
C LEU A 233 -6.28 -17.54 27.06
N ASP A 234 -5.26 -18.31 27.41
CA ASP A 234 -4.30 -18.85 26.44
C ASP A 234 -4.95 -19.90 25.54
N GLU A 235 -5.82 -20.75 26.07
CA GLU A 235 -6.55 -21.76 25.30
C GLU A 235 -7.46 -21.12 24.26
N ILE A 236 -8.20 -20.08 24.67
CA ILE A 236 -9.05 -19.30 23.78
C ILE A 236 -8.22 -18.66 22.67
N LEU A 237 -7.09 -18.04 23.00
CA LEU A 237 -6.22 -17.42 22.00
C LEU A 237 -5.60 -18.45 21.05
N LYS A 238 -5.26 -19.65 21.53
CA LYS A 238 -4.76 -20.77 20.70
C LYS A 238 -5.78 -21.23 19.66
N ILE A 239 -7.08 -21.16 19.94
CA ILE A 239 -8.13 -21.49 18.95
C ILE A 239 -8.04 -20.56 17.73
N ILE A 240 -7.72 -19.28 17.97
CA ILE A 240 -7.51 -18.27 16.94
C ILE A 240 -6.15 -18.48 16.26
N GLU A 241 -5.09 -18.66 17.05
CA GLU A 241 -3.72 -18.86 16.57
C GLU A 241 -3.61 -20.05 15.60
N LYS A 242 -4.27 -21.18 15.87
CA LYS A 242 -4.28 -22.38 15.00
C LYS A 242 -4.82 -22.13 13.58
N ARG A 243 -5.65 -21.11 13.39
CA ARG A 243 -6.30 -20.79 12.11
C ARG A 243 -5.69 -19.56 11.43
N TYR A 244 -4.67 -19.00 12.05
CA TYR A 244 -3.86 -17.91 11.54
C TYR A 244 -2.53 -18.45 11.04
N VAL A 245 -2.10 -18.00 9.87
CA VAL A 245 -0.74 -18.21 9.41
C VAL A 245 -0.18 -16.90 8.89
N SER A 246 1.08 -16.62 9.24
CA SER A 246 1.83 -15.53 8.67
C SER A 246 3.12 -16.06 8.07
N THR A 247 3.39 -15.74 6.82
CA THR A 247 4.68 -16.05 6.18
C THR A 247 5.52 -14.79 6.05
N THR A 248 6.81 -14.98 6.24
CA THR A 248 7.85 -14.04 5.81
C THR A 248 8.55 -14.66 4.60
N PRO A 249 9.06 -13.85 3.67
CA PRO A 249 9.68 -14.39 2.46
C PRO A 249 10.90 -15.23 2.84
N MET A 250 11.19 -16.29 2.08
CA MET A 250 12.39 -17.11 2.26
C MET A 250 13.66 -16.30 1.98
N ARG A 251 14.11 -15.50 2.94
CA ARG A 251 15.39 -14.81 2.86
C ARG A 251 16.51 -15.84 3.04
N SER A 252 17.52 -15.77 2.18
CA SER A 252 18.83 -16.42 2.39
C SER A 252 18.96 -17.90 2.03
N ILE A 253 17.97 -18.53 1.39
CA ILE A 253 18.07 -19.96 1.05
C ILE A 253 18.95 -20.22 -0.17
N ASN A 254 19.01 -19.27 -1.10
CA ASN A 254 19.95 -19.35 -2.22
C ASN A 254 21.24 -18.61 -1.84
N PRO A 255 22.35 -19.32 -1.53
CA PRO A 255 23.65 -18.66 -1.43
C PRO A 255 23.95 -18.01 -2.78
N VAL A 256 24.48 -16.79 -2.75
CA VAL A 256 25.04 -16.14 -3.94
C VAL A 256 26.12 -17.08 -4.48
N GLN A 257 25.80 -17.83 -5.54
CA GLN A 257 26.77 -18.70 -6.17
C GLN A 257 27.72 -17.84 -7.00
N TRP A 258 28.84 -17.45 -6.38
CA TRP A 258 29.91 -16.81 -7.11
C TRP A 258 30.66 -17.89 -7.89
N SER A 259 30.65 -17.81 -9.22
CA SER A 259 31.29 -18.79 -10.11
C SER A 259 32.80 -18.96 -9.88
N ARG A 260 33.43 -18.00 -9.17
CA ARG A 260 34.85 -18.03 -8.80
C ARG A 260 35.10 -18.47 -7.36
N SER A 261 34.06 -18.78 -6.58
CA SER A 261 34.25 -19.29 -5.23
C SER A 261 34.87 -20.69 -5.27
N THR A 262 35.98 -20.85 -4.56
CA THR A 262 36.69 -22.12 -4.38
C THR A 262 36.20 -22.91 -3.17
N GLN A 263 35.23 -22.40 -2.39
CA GLN A 263 34.65 -23.04 -1.19
C GLN A 263 33.68 -24.21 -1.50
N ARG A 264 33.88 -24.91 -2.63
CA ARG A 264 32.94 -25.95 -3.09
C ARG A 264 33.43 -27.35 -2.77
N SER A 265 32.89 -27.96 -1.72
CA SER A 265 32.58 -29.41 -1.68
C SER A 265 31.99 -29.89 -0.34
N SER A 266 32.37 -29.30 0.80
CA SER A 266 31.88 -29.74 2.12
C SER A 266 30.80 -28.80 2.70
N GLU A 267 31.03 -27.49 2.70
CA GLU A 267 30.10 -26.48 3.24
C GLU A 267 28.79 -26.39 2.45
N GLU A 268 28.83 -26.57 1.12
CA GLU A 268 27.61 -26.60 0.30
C GLU A 268 26.64 -27.70 0.77
N SER A 269 27.13 -28.88 1.19
CA SER A 269 26.27 -29.97 1.68
C SER A 269 25.60 -29.68 3.03
N VAL A 270 26.26 -28.90 3.89
CA VAL A 270 25.73 -28.47 5.20
C VAL A 270 24.69 -27.37 5.01
N ILE A 271 25.00 -26.37 4.18
CA ILE A 271 24.05 -25.31 3.79
C ILE A 271 22.81 -25.91 3.11
N CYS A 272 22.98 -26.97 2.30
CA CYS A 272 21.86 -27.71 1.72
C CYS A 272 20.94 -28.34 2.76
N LYS A 273 21.51 -28.97 3.80
CA LYS A 273 20.72 -29.56 4.87
C LYS A 273 20.00 -28.50 5.69
N GLU A 274 20.70 -27.44 6.08
CA GLU A 274 20.09 -26.32 6.82
C GLU A 274 18.97 -25.62 6.02
N ALA A 275 19.12 -25.49 4.71
CA ALA A 275 18.08 -24.89 3.86
C ALA A 275 16.81 -25.75 3.79
N VAL A 276 16.95 -27.07 3.69
CA VAL A 276 15.82 -28.01 3.75
C VAL A 276 15.19 -28.02 5.13
N GLU A 277 15.99 -27.92 6.20
CA GLU A 277 15.49 -27.76 7.57
C GLU A 277 14.67 -26.47 7.73
N ARG A 278 15.06 -25.38 7.05
CA ARG A 278 14.33 -24.11 7.04
C ARG A 278 13.08 -24.12 6.15
N ALA A 279 12.87 -25.13 5.31
CA ALA A 279 11.66 -25.28 4.47
C ALA A 279 10.49 -25.90 5.24
N GLU A 280 10.18 -25.37 6.42
CA GLU A 280 9.23 -25.93 7.40
C GLU A 280 7.84 -26.17 6.79
N ILE A 281 7.32 -25.22 6.00
CA ILE A 281 6.00 -25.32 5.37
C ILE A 281 5.95 -26.52 4.42
N LEU A 282 6.91 -26.63 3.51
CA LEU A 282 6.96 -27.75 2.57
C LEU A 282 7.14 -29.08 3.29
N LYS A 283 8.00 -29.12 4.31
CA LYS A 283 8.23 -30.34 5.08
C LYS A 283 6.97 -30.77 5.84
N THR A 284 6.20 -29.83 6.38
CA THR A 284 5.03 -30.14 7.22
C THR A 284 3.79 -30.45 6.38
N LEU A 285 3.58 -29.72 5.29
CA LEU A 285 2.32 -29.76 4.54
C LEU A 285 2.35 -30.60 3.27
N LEU A 286 3.51 -30.84 2.67
CA LEU A 286 3.60 -31.65 1.45
C LEU A 286 3.19 -33.10 1.73
N ASN A 287 2.25 -33.62 0.93
CA ASN A 287 1.61 -34.93 1.08
C ASN A 287 0.83 -35.13 2.40
N ASN A 288 0.51 -34.05 3.13
CA ASN A 288 -0.31 -34.12 4.34
C ASN A 288 -1.81 -33.98 4.00
N GLU A 289 -2.41 -35.07 3.51
CA GLU A 289 -3.83 -35.10 3.13
C GLU A 289 -4.79 -34.86 4.31
N LYS A 290 -4.31 -34.97 5.57
CA LYS A 290 -5.15 -34.70 6.74
C LYS A 290 -5.47 -33.22 6.82
N GLU A 291 -4.46 -32.37 6.72
CA GLU A 291 -4.55 -30.92 6.92
C GLU A 291 -4.77 -30.14 5.63
N VAL A 292 -4.31 -30.68 4.49
CA VAL A 292 -4.32 -29.99 3.19
C VAL A 292 -5.19 -30.76 2.20
N ASP A 293 -5.98 -30.03 1.41
CA ASP A 293 -6.58 -30.58 0.20
C ASP A 293 -5.52 -30.61 -0.92
N CYS A 294 -4.81 -31.74 -1.05
CA CYS A 294 -3.67 -31.85 -1.96
C CYS A 294 -4.06 -31.64 -3.43
N LYS A 295 -5.27 -32.04 -3.85
CA LYS A 295 -5.73 -31.80 -5.23
C LYS A 295 -5.91 -30.33 -5.49
N ARG A 296 -6.58 -29.63 -4.57
CA ARG A 296 -6.73 -28.17 -4.65
C ARG A 296 -5.38 -27.45 -4.61
N ALA A 297 -4.43 -27.94 -3.81
CA ALA A 297 -3.09 -27.37 -3.78
C ALA A 297 -2.39 -27.50 -5.14
N ASP A 298 -2.47 -28.66 -5.78
CA ASP A 298 -1.91 -28.89 -7.11
C ASP A 298 -2.59 -28.00 -8.17
N ASP A 299 -3.91 -27.87 -8.13
CA ASP A 299 -4.68 -26.99 -9.04
C ASP A 299 -4.24 -25.52 -8.90
N ILE A 300 -4.14 -25.02 -7.66
CA ILE A 300 -3.69 -23.64 -7.39
C ILE A 300 -2.24 -23.45 -7.85
N PHE A 301 -1.37 -24.41 -7.57
CA PHE A 301 0.02 -24.35 -7.98
C PHE A 301 0.17 -24.32 -9.52
N GLU A 302 -0.60 -25.14 -10.23
CA GLU A 302 -0.65 -25.13 -11.69
C GLU A 302 -1.13 -23.78 -12.21
N VAL A 303 -2.20 -23.22 -11.63
CA VAL A 303 -2.70 -21.87 -11.99
C VAL A 303 -1.59 -20.83 -11.88
N ILE A 304 -0.82 -20.83 -10.78
CA ILE A 304 0.27 -19.87 -10.55
C ILE A 304 1.44 -20.06 -11.51
N THR A 305 1.82 -21.30 -11.82
CA THR A 305 3.08 -21.61 -12.53
C THR A 305 2.92 -21.83 -14.04
N ARG A 306 1.70 -22.02 -14.55
CA ARG A 306 1.45 -22.35 -15.96
C ARG A 306 2.12 -21.36 -16.94
N PRO A 307 2.87 -21.83 -17.95
CA PRO A 307 2.91 -23.21 -18.48
C PRO A 307 3.97 -24.13 -17.86
N LEU A 308 4.68 -23.71 -16.82
CA LEU A 308 5.74 -24.52 -16.24
C LEU A 308 5.14 -25.72 -15.50
N VAL A 309 5.69 -26.91 -15.73
CA VAL A 309 5.23 -28.15 -15.10
C VAL A 309 6.28 -28.61 -14.09
N TYR A 310 6.04 -28.28 -12.83
CA TYR A 310 6.82 -28.74 -11.68
C TYR A 310 5.99 -29.70 -10.84
N LYS A 311 6.64 -30.70 -10.24
CA LYS A 311 6.04 -31.59 -9.24
C LYS A 311 6.97 -31.75 -8.06
N PHE A 312 6.41 -31.62 -6.85
CA PHE A 312 7.14 -31.73 -5.61
C PHE A 312 6.92 -33.11 -4.99
N TYR A 313 8.00 -33.77 -4.60
CA TYR A 313 7.99 -35.08 -3.96
C TYR A 313 8.72 -35.00 -2.63
N LYS A 314 8.08 -35.50 -1.57
CA LYS A 314 8.71 -35.67 -0.26
C LYS A 314 9.19 -37.11 -0.10
N THR A 315 10.48 -37.31 0.12
CA THR A 315 11.08 -38.62 0.41
C THR A 315 11.78 -38.56 1.77
N GLY A 316 11.09 -38.98 2.82
CA GLY A 316 11.58 -38.82 4.20
C GLY A 316 11.69 -37.35 4.59
N ASN A 317 12.92 -36.89 4.88
CA ASN A 317 13.21 -35.47 5.17
C ASN A 317 13.58 -34.66 3.92
N ASP A 318 13.83 -35.30 2.79
CA ASP A 318 14.28 -34.63 1.57
C ASP A 318 13.10 -34.27 0.65
N ILE A 319 13.26 -33.17 -0.08
CA ILE A 319 12.30 -32.69 -1.07
C ILE A 319 12.97 -32.68 -2.44
N ILE A 320 12.40 -33.45 -3.36
CA ILE A 320 12.85 -33.59 -4.75
C ILE A 320 11.81 -32.96 -5.66
N ILE A 321 12.26 -32.17 -6.64
CA ILE A 321 11.40 -31.51 -7.60
C ILE A 321 11.63 -32.14 -8.97
N GLU A 322 10.56 -32.54 -9.64
CA GLU A 322 10.60 -32.90 -11.05
C GLU A 322 10.15 -31.71 -11.89
N HIS A 323 10.96 -31.33 -12.87
CA HIS A 323 10.61 -30.32 -13.87
C HIS A 323 10.53 -30.99 -15.24
N ARG A 324 9.38 -30.86 -15.90
CA ARG A 324 9.18 -31.35 -17.26
C ARG A 324 9.41 -30.20 -18.23
N ASN A 325 10.47 -30.33 -19.04
CA ASN A 325 10.64 -29.50 -20.22
C ASN A 325 9.81 -30.09 -21.36
N ASP A 326 9.09 -29.25 -22.09
CA ASP A 326 8.37 -29.71 -23.28
C ASP A 326 9.28 -29.76 -24.52
N ASN A 327 10.38 -28.99 -24.54
CA ASN A 327 11.30 -28.90 -25.69
C ASN A 327 12.77 -28.75 -25.25
N PRO A 328 13.61 -29.80 -25.34
CA PRO A 328 13.25 -31.20 -25.63
C PRO A 328 12.43 -31.83 -24.48
N PRO A 329 11.60 -32.85 -24.76
CA PRO A 329 10.80 -33.54 -23.75
C PRO A 329 11.72 -34.31 -22.78
N GLU A 330 12.07 -33.68 -21.67
CA GLU A 330 12.97 -34.23 -20.67
C GLU A 330 12.44 -33.90 -19.27
N THR A 331 12.36 -34.91 -18.40
CA THR A 331 12.04 -34.73 -16.98
C THR A 331 13.33 -34.70 -16.18
N LYS A 332 13.64 -33.54 -15.59
CA LYS A 332 14.83 -33.39 -14.72
C LYS A 332 14.41 -33.44 -13.27
N ARG A 333 15.13 -34.24 -12.47
CA ARG A 333 15.06 -34.23 -11.00
C ARG A 333 16.05 -33.23 -10.45
N VAL A 334 15.54 -32.27 -9.69
CA VAL A 334 16.30 -31.14 -9.17
C VAL A 334 16.11 -31.07 -7.64
N PRO A 335 17.19 -30.93 -6.86
CA PRO A 335 17.10 -30.66 -5.43
C PRO A 335 16.40 -29.32 -5.13
N LEU A 336 15.79 -29.19 -3.95
CA LEU A 336 15.09 -27.95 -3.52
C LEU A 336 15.92 -26.68 -3.74
N LEU A 337 17.20 -26.67 -3.34
CA LEU A 337 18.07 -25.51 -3.48
C LEU A 337 18.42 -25.10 -4.92
N LYS A 338 18.25 -25.99 -5.89
CA LYS A 338 18.46 -25.67 -7.31
C LYS A 338 17.17 -25.24 -8.00
N THR A 339 16.06 -25.22 -7.27
CA THR A 339 14.75 -24.78 -7.77
C THR A 339 14.65 -23.26 -7.67
N PRO A 340 14.10 -22.56 -8.68
CA PRO A 340 13.90 -21.12 -8.61
C PRO A 340 13.05 -20.72 -7.39
N GLU A 341 13.45 -19.65 -6.69
CA GLU A 341 12.78 -19.16 -5.47
C GLU A 341 11.28 -18.95 -5.69
N GLY A 342 10.87 -18.31 -6.80
CA GLY A 342 9.46 -18.09 -7.11
C GLY A 342 8.62 -19.37 -7.29
N ILE A 343 9.24 -20.51 -7.65
CA ILE A 343 8.55 -21.80 -7.75
C ILE A 343 8.36 -22.44 -6.37
N ILE A 344 9.36 -22.29 -5.49
CA ILE A 344 9.28 -22.74 -4.10
C ILE A 344 8.20 -21.94 -3.36
N GLU A 345 8.21 -20.61 -3.50
CA GLU A 345 7.21 -19.71 -2.92
C GLU A 345 5.80 -20.04 -3.44
N ALA A 346 5.65 -20.28 -4.75
CA ALA A 346 4.36 -20.69 -5.33
C ALA A 346 3.82 -21.98 -4.70
N GLN A 347 4.66 -23.00 -4.50
CA GLN A 347 4.24 -24.27 -3.88
C GLN A 347 3.85 -24.08 -2.42
N GLN A 348 4.60 -23.29 -1.66
CA GLN A 348 4.27 -23.00 -0.26
C GLN A 348 2.93 -22.30 -0.15
N LEU A 349 2.73 -21.25 -0.95
CA LEU A 349 1.48 -20.52 -1.01
C LEU A 349 0.32 -21.43 -1.40
N ALA A 350 0.47 -22.28 -2.42
CA ALA A 350 -0.57 -23.21 -2.84
C ALA A 350 -1.00 -24.18 -1.71
N LEU A 351 -0.04 -24.73 -0.94
CA LEU A 351 -0.33 -25.58 0.21
C LEU A 351 -1.07 -24.81 1.32
N LEU A 352 -0.67 -23.57 1.61
CA LEU A 352 -1.33 -22.72 2.62
C LEU A 352 -2.75 -22.32 2.19
N LEU A 353 -2.94 -22.00 0.90
CA LEU A 353 -4.23 -21.70 0.30
C LEU A 353 -5.15 -22.92 0.29
N ALA A 354 -4.61 -24.13 0.16
CA ALA A 354 -5.37 -25.37 0.22
C ALA A 354 -5.54 -25.95 1.64
N HIS A 355 -4.91 -25.36 2.66
CA HIS A 355 -5.06 -25.80 4.05
C HIS A 355 -6.50 -25.66 4.52
N LYS A 356 -7.05 -26.72 5.14
CA LYS A 356 -8.48 -26.83 5.48
C LYS A 356 -8.89 -25.93 6.64
N GLU A 357 -8.00 -25.71 7.59
CA GLU A 357 -8.32 -24.97 8.82
C GLU A 357 -7.92 -23.48 8.79
N PHE A 358 -7.00 -23.07 7.93
CA PHE A 358 -6.52 -21.69 7.93
C PHE A 358 -7.58 -20.74 7.37
N LYS A 359 -7.85 -19.65 8.10
CA LYS A 359 -8.88 -18.67 7.77
C LYS A 359 -8.35 -17.23 7.69
N THR A 360 -7.25 -16.92 8.37
CA THR A 360 -6.54 -15.65 8.20
C THR A 360 -5.10 -15.94 7.77
N LEU A 361 -4.70 -15.41 6.62
CA LEU A 361 -3.38 -15.64 6.04
C LEU A 361 -2.70 -14.30 5.76
N CYS A 362 -1.57 -14.06 6.40
CA CYS A 362 -0.76 -12.87 6.20
C CYS A 362 0.49 -13.24 5.40
N PHE A 363 0.69 -12.64 4.24
CA PHE A 363 1.83 -12.93 3.37
C PHE A 363 2.70 -11.70 3.22
N GLU A 364 3.97 -11.79 3.60
CA GLU A 364 4.96 -10.74 3.35
C GLU A 364 5.78 -11.08 2.09
N GLU A 365 5.74 -10.20 1.09
CA GLU A 365 6.40 -10.34 -0.21
C GLU A 365 6.19 -11.71 -0.90
N PRO A 366 4.93 -12.20 -1.04
CA PRO A 366 4.65 -13.52 -1.65
C PRO A 366 5.02 -13.60 -3.14
N ASP A 367 5.33 -12.47 -3.76
CA ASP A 367 5.68 -12.33 -5.18
C ASP A 367 7.18 -12.33 -5.44
N ARG A 368 7.98 -12.44 -4.40
CA ARG A 368 9.43 -12.44 -4.48
C ARG A 368 9.94 -13.62 -5.32
N GLY A 369 10.87 -13.34 -6.22
CA GLY A 369 11.45 -14.36 -7.11
C GLY A 369 10.51 -14.88 -8.20
N MET A 370 9.26 -14.40 -8.27
CA MET A 370 8.30 -14.79 -9.30
C MET A 370 8.42 -13.94 -10.56
N HIS A 371 8.15 -14.54 -11.72
CA HIS A 371 8.01 -13.80 -12.97
C HIS A 371 6.71 -12.97 -12.94
N PRO A 372 6.64 -11.76 -13.54
CA PRO A 372 5.44 -10.91 -13.54
C PRO A 372 4.12 -11.64 -13.86
N LYS A 373 4.15 -12.53 -14.87
CA LYS A 373 2.99 -13.36 -15.23
C LYS A 373 2.52 -14.26 -14.08
N MET A 374 3.44 -14.86 -13.32
CA MET A 374 3.10 -15.68 -12.15
C MET A 374 2.51 -14.83 -11.03
N ILE A 375 2.97 -13.58 -10.87
CA ILE A 375 2.42 -12.64 -9.89
C ILE A 375 0.96 -12.31 -10.23
N GLU A 376 0.65 -12.09 -11.51
CA GLU A 376 -0.72 -11.88 -11.98
C GLU A 376 -1.61 -13.12 -11.76
N GLN A 377 -1.07 -14.32 -12.00
CA GLN A 377 -1.78 -15.58 -11.73
C GLN A 377 -1.99 -15.85 -10.24
N LEU A 378 -1.00 -15.53 -9.40
CA LEU A 378 -1.13 -15.56 -7.94
C LEU A 378 -2.21 -14.60 -7.48
N LEU A 379 -2.24 -13.37 -8.01
CA LEU A 379 -3.28 -12.42 -7.69
C LEU A 379 -4.66 -12.96 -8.06
N GLN A 380 -4.79 -13.60 -9.23
CA GLN A 380 -6.03 -14.25 -9.65
C GLN A 380 -6.44 -15.32 -8.62
N ALA A 381 -5.56 -16.25 -8.28
CA ALA A 381 -5.83 -17.30 -7.28
C ALA A 381 -6.28 -16.70 -5.94
N LEU A 382 -5.60 -15.67 -5.44
CA LEU A 382 -5.96 -15.00 -4.19
C LEU A 382 -7.30 -14.25 -4.26
N THR A 383 -7.69 -13.73 -5.42
CA THR A 383 -8.98 -13.02 -5.59
C THR A 383 -10.17 -13.96 -5.75
N GLU A 384 -9.95 -15.19 -6.24
CA GLU A 384 -10.98 -16.22 -6.36
C GLU A 384 -11.34 -16.85 -5.00
N GLU A 385 -10.41 -16.78 -4.05
CA GLU A 385 -10.57 -17.25 -2.68
C GLU A 385 -11.39 -16.25 -1.83
N THR A 386 -12.63 -16.62 -1.48
CA THR A 386 -13.54 -15.75 -0.71
C THR A 386 -13.87 -16.26 0.69
N ASP A 387 -13.47 -17.49 1.04
CA ASP A 387 -13.74 -18.10 2.35
C ASP A 387 -12.64 -17.86 3.39
N LYS A 388 -11.60 -17.11 3.00
CA LYS A 388 -10.42 -16.78 3.80
C LYS A 388 -10.18 -15.28 3.73
N THR A 389 -9.49 -14.74 4.74
CA THR A 389 -8.98 -13.36 4.73
C THR A 389 -7.49 -13.39 4.42
N PHE A 390 -7.07 -12.73 3.34
CA PHE A 390 -5.65 -12.53 3.03
C PHE A 390 -5.24 -11.10 3.36
N LEU A 391 -4.09 -10.95 4.00
CA LEU A 391 -3.38 -9.68 4.10
C LEU A 391 -2.03 -9.82 3.42
N VAL A 392 -1.91 -9.26 2.23
CA VAL A 392 -0.70 -9.32 1.41
C VAL A 392 0.08 -8.02 1.56
N VAL A 393 1.28 -8.10 2.14
CA VAL A 393 2.25 -7.01 2.14
C VAL A 393 3.14 -7.16 0.94
N THR A 394 3.16 -6.18 0.04
CA THR A 394 3.97 -6.26 -1.18
C THR A 394 4.51 -4.90 -1.62
N HIS A 395 5.60 -4.95 -2.37
CA HIS A 395 6.22 -3.83 -3.07
C HIS A 395 5.96 -3.87 -4.57
N SER A 396 5.17 -4.84 -5.05
CA SER A 396 4.94 -5.06 -6.47
C SER A 396 3.73 -4.31 -7.00
N PRO A 397 3.89 -3.54 -8.11
CA PRO A 397 2.79 -2.85 -8.75
C PRO A 397 1.79 -3.79 -9.44
N TYR A 398 2.15 -5.06 -9.66
CA TYR A 398 1.27 -6.06 -10.28
C TYR A 398 0.08 -6.43 -9.38
N PHE A 399 0.18 -6.19 -8.07
CA PHE A 399 -0.93 -6.38 -7.13
C PHE A 399 -2.01 -5.30 -7.20
N ILE A 400 -1.75 -4.18 -7.88
CA ILE A 400 -2.71 -3.07 -8.01
C ILE A 400 -3.39 -3.14 -9.39
N ASN A 401 -4.68 -3.42 -9.39
CA ASN A 401 -5.58 -3.35 -10.54
C ASN A 401 -6.87 -2.59 -10.15
N ASN A 402 -7.80 -2.46 -11.09
CA ASN A 402 -9.06 -1.73 -10.85
C ASN A 402 -9.89 -2.27 -9.68
N ILE A 403 -9.80 -3.57 -9.38
CA ILE A 403 -10.53 -4.22 -8.30
C ILE A 403 -9.73 -4.06 -6.99
N THR A 404 -8.46 -4.43 -7.02
CA THR A 404 -7.63 -4.53 -5.82
C THR A 404 -7.21 -3.17 -5.27
N ALA A 405 -7.24 -2.10 -6.08
CA ALA A 405 -7.00 -0.74 -5.61
C ALA A 405 -7.97 -0.32 -4.48
N GLN A 406 -9.22 -0.82 -4.50
CA GLN A 406 -10.20 -0.57 -3.42
C GLN A 406 -9.91 -1.40 -2.16
N LEU A 407 -9.19 -2.51 -2.31
CA LEU A 407 -8.78 -3.43 -1.24
C LEU A 407 -7.37 -3.11 -0.72
N THR A 408 -6.74 -2.06 -1.25
CA THR A 408 -5.36 -1.67 -0.93
C THR A 408 -5.34 -0.58 0.14
N HIS A 409 -4.57 -0.84 1.20
CA HIS A 409 -4.18 0.11 2.22
C HIS A 409 -2.74 0.54 1.98
N VAL A 410 -2.43 1.83 2.17
CA VAL A 410 -1.11 2.39 1.99
C VAL A 410 -0.56 2.89 3.32
N CYS A 411 0.59 2.37 3.72
CA CYS A 411 1.37 2.87 4.85
C CYS A 411 2.18 4.09 4.43
N VAL A 412 1.83 5.23 4.99
CA VAL A 412 2.42 6.55 4.69
C VAL A 412 3.34 6.96 5.83
N ARG A 413 4.58 7.32 5.49
CA ARG A 413 5.57 7.85 6.43
C ARG A 413 5.67 9.37 6.30
N ARG A 414 5.60 10.09 7.42
CA ARG A 414 5.76 11.55 7.54
C ARG A 414 6.78 11.88 8.64
N ARG A 415 7.30 13.11 8.67
CA ARG A 415 8.07 13.62 9.82
C ARG A 415 7.13 14.19 10.88
N ASP A 416 7.42 13.96 12.17
CA ASP A 416 6.66 14.56 13.28
C ASP A 416 7.12 16.01 13.47
N GLY A 417 6.53 16.94 12.71
CA GLY A 417 6.91 18.36 12.72
C GLY A 417 8.40 18.55 12.40
N ASP A 418 9.10 19.28 13.28
CA ASP A 418 10.55 19.53 13.18
C ASP A 418 11.42 18.46 13.87
N SER A 419 10.80 17.45 14.50
CA SER A 419 11.55 16.41 15.20
C SER A 419 12.20 15.39 14.24
N VAL A 420 13.18 14.64 14.74
CA VAL A 420 13.85 13.55 14.02
C VAL A 420 12.92 12.34 13.83
N LYS A 421 11.91 12.18 14.68
CA LYS A 421 11.02 11.01 14.67
C LYS A 421 10.06 11.08 13.47
N SER A 422 9.85 9.92 12.83
CA SER A 422 8.81 9.77 11.82
C SER A 422 7.49 9.32 12.44
N VAL A 423 6.40 9.89 11.96
CA VAL A 423 5.02 9.44 12.24
C VAL A 423 4.49 8.72 11.02
N HIS A 424 3.93 7.54 11.23
CA HIS A 424 3.31 6.75 10.19
C HIS A 424 1.79 6.76 10.34
N SER A 425 1.12 6.54 9.22
CA SER A 425 -0.34 6.38 9.15
C SER A 425 -0.69 5.33 8.09
N VAL A 426 -1.88 4.75 8.21
CA VAL A 426 -2.42 3.82 7.23
C VAL A 426 -3.72 4.40 6.69
N GLN A 427 -3.83 4.48 5.38
CA GLN A 427 -5.03 4.98 4.71
C GLN A 427 -5.41 4.08 3.54
N ARG A 428 -6.69 4.07 3.16
CA ARG A 428 -7.11 3.35 1.94
C ARG A 428 -6.64 4.11 0.71
N LEU A 429 -6.22 3.35 -0.32
CA LEU A 429 -5.78 3.94 -1.58
C LEU A 429 -6.91 4.70 -2.28
N LEU A 430 -8.11 4.12 -2.30
CA LEU A 430 -9.31 4.73 -2.86
C LEU A 430 -10.38 4.78 -1.77
N GLU A 431 -10.81 5.99 -1.37
CA GLU A 431 -11.98 6.18 -0.51
C GLU A 431 -13.27 6.24 -1.34
N ASN A 432 -14.33 5.60 -0.84
CA ASN A 432 -15.55 5.22 -1.57
C ASN A 432 -16.32 6.37 -2.25
N ASP A 433 -16.08 7.64 -1.91
CA ASP A 433 -16.90 8.76 -2.39
C ASP A 433 -16.18 9.78 -3.31
N LYS A 434 -14.85 9.76 -3.44
CA LYS A 434 -14.10 10.81 -4.19
C LYS A 434 -13.12 10.31 -5.26
N ALA A 435 -12.79 9.02 -5.27
CA ALA A 435 -11.73 8.48 -6.12
C ALA A 435 -12.21 7.86 -7.45
N CYS A 436 -13.51 7.91 -7.75
CA CYS A 436 -14.16 7.16 -8.84
C CYS A 436 -13.82 7.63 -10.28
N LYS A 437 -12.78 8.46 -10.49
CA LYS A 437 -12.45 9.00 -11.83
C LYS A 437 -10.97 8.96 -12.23
N ILE A 438 -10.04 8.50 -11.36
CA ILE A 438 -8.74 8.06 -11.88
C ILE A 438 -8.97 6.68 -12.49
N THR A 439 -9.25 6.70 -13.79
CA THR A 439 -9.61 5.51 -14.56
C THR A 439 -8.39 4.69 -14.97
N ASP A 440 -7.18 5.27 -14.89
CA ASP A 440 -5.95 4.58 -15.25
C ASP A 440 -5.22 4.00 -14.03
N THR A 441 -5.30 2.68 -13.88
CA THR A 441 -4.55 1.93 -12.87
C THR A 441 -3.05 2.20 -12.95
N ASP A 442 -2.50 2.43 -14.15
CA ASP A 442 -1.06 2.61 -14.32
C ASP A 442 -0.55 3.93 -13.77
N GLU A 443 -1.41 4.95 -13.68
CA GLU A 443 -1.09 6.20 -12.99
C GLU A 443 -1.07 6.01 -11.48
N LEU A 444 -2.07 5.29 -10.93
CA LEU A 444 -2.10 4.94 -9.51
C LEU A 444 -0.88 4.13 -9.08
N LYS A 445 -0.46 3.13 -9.89
CA LYS A 445 0.77 2.37 -9.64
C LYS A 445 1.98 3.30 -9.54
N LYS A 446 2.12 4.24 -10.48
CA LYS A 446 3.24 5.20 -10.45
C LYS A 446 3.22 6.06 -9.20
N ILE A 447 2.05 6.54 -8.77
CA ILE A 447 1.91 7.36 -7.57
C ILE A 447 2.30 6.55 -6.32
N VAL A 448 1.74 5.36 -6.15
CA VAL A 448 1.92 4.53 -4.94
C VAL A 448 3.35 4.04 -4.75
N PHE A 449 4.04 3.70 -5.85
CA PHE A 449 5.39 3.11 -5.81
C PHE A 449 6.51 4.10 -6.12
N SER A 450 6.23 5.41 -6.22
CA SER A 450 7.26 6.44 -6.41
C SER A 450 7.39 7.33 -5.17
N SER A 451 8.62 7.77 -4.89
CA SER A 451 8.87 8.79 -3.84
C SER A 451 8.50 10.20 -4.30
N GLN A 452 8.56 10.45 -5.60
CA GLN A 452 8.22 11.70 -6.24
C GLN A 452 7.60 11.42 -7.61
N ILE A 453 6.67 12.27 -8.03
CA ILE A 453 6.12 12.27 -9.39
C ILE A 453 6.30 13.65 -10.04
N LEU A 454 6.39 13.65 -11.37
CA LEU A 454 6.31 14.85 -12.20
C LEU A 454 5.08 14.76 -13.08
N CYS A 455 4.11 15.64 -12.84
CA CYS A 455 2.92 15.76 -13.68
C CYS A 455 3.19 16.72 -14.83
N VAL A 456 2.83 16.34 -16.04
CA VAL A 456 2.91 17.18 -17.24
C VAL A 456 1.55 17.25 -17.92
N GLU A 457 1.29 18.32 -18.67
CA GLU A 457 0.00 18.54 -19.31
C GLU A 457 -0.27 17.53 -20.44
N GLY A 458 0.68 17.37 -21.37
CA GLY A 458 0.54 16.54 -22.57
C GLY A 458 1.61 15.46 -22.77
N LYS A 459 1.34 14.57 -23.74
CA LYS A 459 2.30 13.51 -24.14
C LYS A 459 3.58 14.10 -24.75
N THR A 460 3.45 15.22 -25.45
CA THR A 460 4.58 15.95 -26.04
C THR A 460 5.55 16.44 -24.96
N ASP A 461 5.02 17.04 -23.89
CA ASP A 461 5.82 17.47 -22.73
C ASP A 461 6.61 16.32 -22.13
N LYS A 462 5.95 15.17 -21.95
CA LYS A 462 6.60 13.97 -21.40
C LYS A 462 7.82 13.56 -22.22
N ILE A 463 7.71 13.53 -23.55
CA ILE A 463 8.81 13.12 -24.44
C ILE A 463 9.98 14.10 -24.33
N PHE A 464 9.70 15.40 -24.35
CA PHE A 464 10.75 16.42 -24.28
C PHE A 464 11.41 16.51 -22.91
N VAL A 465 10.64 16.48 -21.83
CA VAL A 465 11.17 16.46 -20.45
C VAL A 465 12.04 15.22 -20.24
N GLN A 466 11.64 14.05 -20.76
CA GLN A 466 12.47 12.85 -20.73
C GLN A 466 13.80 13.04 -21.47
N ALA A 467 13.78 13.64 -22.66
CA ALA A 467 14.99 13.91 -23.43
C ALA A 467 15.93 14.90 -22.70
N ILE A 468 15.39 15.95 -22.08
CA ILE A 468 16.15 16.91 -21.26
C ILE A 468 16.79 16.18 -20.07
N PHE A 469 16.03 15.37 -19.34
CA PHE A 469 16.52 14.62 -18.19
C PHE A 469 17.56 13.56 -18.56
N GLU A 470 17.41 12.89 -19.70
CA GLU A 470 18.42 11.95 -20.22
C GLU A 470 19.73 12.70 -20.54
N HIS A 471 19.64 13.88 -21.16
CA HIS A 471 20.82 14.71 -21.39
C HIS A 471 21.46 15.22 -20.08
N MET A 472 20.66 15.66 -19.10
CA MET A 472 21.17 16.05 -17.78
C MET A 472 21.91 14.92 -17.07
N LYS A 473 21.42 13.68 -17.20
CA LYS A 473 22.08 12.51 -16.65
C LYS A 473 23.49 12.31 -17.23
N THR A 474 23.68 12.63 -18.52
CA THR A 474 25.03 12.62 -19.14
C THR A 474 25.97 13.69 -18.56
N MET A 475 25.42 14.75 -17.99
CA MET A 475 26.18 15.82 -17.29
C MET A 475 26.35 15.54 -15.79
N GLY A 476 25.98 14.36 -15.30
CA GLY A 476 26.08 13.99 -13.88
C GLY A 476 25.06 14.69 -12.98
N MET A 477 24.05 15.35 -13.56
CA MET A 477 22.98 16.01 -12.82
C MET A 477 21.89 14.99 -12.47
N LYS A 478 21.22 15.23 -11.33
CA LYS A 478 20.07 14.42 -10.92
C LYS A 478 18.91 14.57 -11.91
N SER A 479 18.23 13.47 -12.17
CA SER A 479 17.10 13.37 -13.09
C SER A 479 16.07 12.39 -12.54
N ILE A 480 14.81 12.57 -12.95
CA ILE A 480 13.73 11.66 -12.63
C ILE A 480 13.63 10.54 -13.68
N PRO A 481 13.40 9.27 -13.27
CA PRO A 481 13.05 8.19 -14.18
C PRO A 481 11.75 8.43 -14.95
N ALA A 482 11.72 8.00 -16.21
CA ALA A 482 10.57 8.12 -17.11
C ALA A 482 9.23 7.61 -16.54
N HIS A 483 9.25 6.59 -15.67
CA HIS A 483 8.05 6.01 -15.08
C HIS A 483 7.38 6.92 -14.03
N GLN A 484 8.10 7.89 -13.46
CA GLN A 484 7.56 8.84 -12.49
C GLN A 484 6.88 10.06 -13.16
N ILE A 485 6.87 10.11 -14.51
CA ILE A 485 6.26 11.19 -15.28
C ILE A 485 4.84 10.79 -15.70
N ILE A 486 3.83 11.52 -15.20
CA ILE A 486 2.40 11.30 -15.42
C ILE A 486 1.85 12.39 -16.36
N VAL A 487 1.02 12.00 -17.32
CA VAL A 487 0.42 12.92 -18.30
C VAL A 487 -1.02 13.20 -17.92
N MET A 488 -1.37 14.45 -17.64
CA MET A 488 -2.66 14.78 -17.03
C MET A 488 -3.79 14.93 -18.06
N ASN A 489 -3.51 15.37 -19.29
CA ASN A 489 -4.45 15.66 -20.38
C ASN A 489 -5.62 16.63 -20.06
N SER A 490 -5.90 16.93 -18.78
CA SER A 490 -7.01 17.76 -18.31
C SER A 490 -6.74 18.34 -16.91
N ASN A 491 -7.27 19.56 -16.65
CA ASN A 491 -7.14 20.24 -15.35
C ASN A 491 -7.89 19.51 -14.21
N THR A 492 -8.87 18.64 -14.51
CA THR A 492 -9.61 17.88 -13.49
C THR A 492 -8.80 16.72 -12.93
N LEU A 493 -7.96 16.09 -13.76
CA LEU A 493 -7.09 14.99 -13.31
C LEU A 493 -5.97 15.51 -12.41
N PHE A 494 -5.48 16.72 -12.67
CA PHE A 494 -4.47 17.41 -11.87
C PHE A 494 -4.83 17.51 -10.38
N GLN A 495 -6.00 18.07 -10.05
CA GLN A 495 -6.41 18.25 -8.65
C GLN A 495 -6.57 16.90 -7.92
N GLN A 496 -6.98 15.87 -8.65
CA GLN A 496 -7.13 14.52 -8.08
C GLN A 496 -5.78 13.88 -7.79
N VAL A 497 -4.84 13.93 -8.75
CA VAL A 497 -3.48 13.40 -8.57
C VAL A 497 -2.79 14.13 -7.43
N GLN A 498 -2.90 15.46 -7.37
CA GLN A 498 -2.34 16.26 -6.27
C GLN A 498 -2.93 15.84 -4.91
N SER A 499 -4.25 15.72 -4.81
CA SER A 499 -4.91 15.31 -3.56
C SER A 499 -4.46 13.92 -3.09
N ILE A 500 -4.32 12.96 -4.02
CA ILE A 500 -3.82 11.63 -3.69
C ILE A 500 -2.36 11.69 -3.24
N CYS A 501 -1.51 12.43 -3.96
CA CYS A 501 -0.11 12.60 -3.59
C CYS A 501 0.06 13.24 -2.21
N GLU A 502 -0.71 14.28 -1.89
CA GLU A 502 -0.72 14.91 -0.58
C GLU A 502 -1.13 13.91 0.52
N SER A 503 -2.19 13.12 0.28
CA SER A 503 -2.62 12.10 1.23
C SER A 503 -1.52 11.03 1.46
N LEU A 504 -0.89 10.55 0.38
CA LEU A 504 0.13 9.52 0.41
C LEU A 504 1.53 10.03 0.80
N ASN A 505 1.67 11.34 1.08
CA ASN A 505 2.95 12.01 1.30
C ASN A 505 3.97 11.73 0.17
N VAL A 506 3.48 11.72 -1.08
CA VAL A 506 4.30 11.60 -2.29
C VAL A 506 4.52 13.00 -2.82
N LYS A 507 5.78 13.37 -3.07
CA LYS A 507 6.09 14.69 -3.61
C LYS A 507 5.57 14.81 -5.04
N CYS A 508 4.75 15.81 -5.31
CA CYS A 508 4.15 16.05 -6.63
C CYS A 508 4.67 17.37 -7.18
N VAL A 509 5.49 17.31 -8.23
CA VAL A 509 5.91 18.48 -9.00
C VAL A 509 5.06 18.55 -10.25
N VAL A 510 4.56 19.72 -10.60
CA VAL A 510 3.61 19.88 -11.70
C VAL A 510 4.15 20.86 -12.72
N LEU A 511 4.05 20.50 -14.00
CA LEU A 511 4.42 21.30 -15.14
C LEU A 511 3.17 21.57 -15.98
N LEU A 512 2.82 22.83 -16.13
CA LEU A 512 1.64 23.28 -16.87
C LEU A 512 2.01 24.29 -17.94
N ASP A 513 1.22 24.32 -19.01
CA ASP A 513 1.23 25.43 -19.93
C ASP A 513 0.66 26.68 -19.24
N ARG A 514 1.13 27.85 -19.68
CA ARG A 514 0.62 29.14 -19.21
C ARG A 514 -0.88 29.21 -19.36
N ASP A 515 -1.39 28.77 -20.51
CA ASP A 515 -2.80 28.91 -20.88
C ASP A 515 -3.73 28.00 -20.05
N ALA A 516 -3.17 27.01 -19.35
CA ALA A 516 -3.89 26.21 -18.37
C ALA A 516 -4.32 27.06 -17.15
N ILE A 517 -3.48 28.03 -16.76
CA ILE A 517 -3.70 28.93 -15.62
C ILE A 517 -4.19 30.31 -16.06
N VAL A 518 -3.53 30.94 -17.04
CA VAL A 518 -3.79 32.32 -17.51
C VAL A 518 -4.26 32.28 -18.96
N ARG A 519 -5.55 32.48 -19.19
CA ARG A 519 -6.10 32.52 -20.56
C ARG A 519 -6.04 33.92 -21.11
N LEU A 520 -5.48 34.04 -22.31
CA LEU A 520 -5.36 35.29 -23.03
C LEU A 520 -6.41 35.40 -24.13
N GLN A 521 -6.87 36.62 -24.40
CA GLN A 521 -7.73 36.95 -25.53
C GLN A 521 -7.05 38.04 -26.37
N PRO A 522 -6.97 37.86 -27.71
CA PRO A 522 -6.46 38.91 -28.58
C PRO A 522 -7.42 40.11 -28.57
N THR A 523 -6.86 41.32 -28.45
CA THR A 523 -7.60 42.54 -28.81
C THR A 523 -7.89 42.49 -30.32
N SER A 524 -9.09 42.87 -30.73
CA SER A 524 -9.67 42.61 -32.06
C SER A 524 -8.72 42.82 -33.27
N LYS A 525 -8.84 41.94 -34.28
CA LYS A 525 -8.24 42.06 -35.62
C LYS A 525 -8.54 43.43 -36.24
N GLY A 526 -7.52 44.26 -36.42
CA GLY A 526 -7.58 45.34 -37.41
C GLY A 526 -7.83 44.73 -38.79
N LYS A 527 -8.89 45.18 -39.48
CA LYS A 527 -9.14 44.85 -40.89
C LYS A 527 -7.88 45.16 -41.70
N GLY A 528 -7.47 44.21 -42.54
CA GLY A 528 -6.28 44.32 -43.38
C GLY A 528 -6.34 45.55 -44.29
N GLY A 529 -5.35 46.42 -44.15
CA GLY A 529 -4.84 47.29 -45.19
C GLY A 529 -3.36 46.94 -45.36
N GLY A 530 -2.97 46.53 -46.57
CA GLY A 530 -1.63 46.04 -46.88
C GLY A 530 -0.53 47.06 -46.60
N GLY A 531 0.56 46.56 -46.03
CA GLY A 531 1.80 47.33 -45.83
C GLY A 531 2.76 46.50 -45.00
N ALA A 532 3.87 46.09 -45.60
CA ALA A 532 4.96 45.39 -44.92
C ALA A 532 5.59 46.29 -43.85
N ALA A 533 5.08 46.22 -42.63
CA ALA A 533 5.67 46.81 -41.44
C ALA A 533 5.58 45.79 -40.30
N ALA A 534 6.68 45.66 -39.54
CA ALA A 534 6.91 44.68 -38.50
C ALA A 534 5.64 44.24 -37.75
N ILE A 535 5.34 42.94 -37.78
CA ILE A 535 4.21 42.33 -37.06
C ILE A 535 4.48 42.49 -35.55
N LYS A 536 4.08 43.61 -34.96
CA LYS A 536 3.88 43.71 -33.52
C LYS A 536 2.79 42.72 -33.17
N LYS A 537 3.10 41.72 -32.34
CA LYS A 537 2.07 40.81 -31.81
C LYS A 537 0.95 41.68 -31.18
N PRO A 538 -0.32 41.47 -31.55
CA PRO A 538 -1.42 42.28 -31.04
C PRO A 538 -1.46 42.22 -29.51
N ASP A 539 -1.83 43.33 -28.86
CA ASP A 539 -1.96 43.37 -27.41
C ASP A 539 -2.96 42.32 -26.93
N GLN A 540 -2.57 41.54 -25.91
CA GLN A 540 -3.37 40.45 -25.37
C GLN A 540 -3.93 40.85 -24.01
N ILE A 541 -5.20 40.56 -23.77
CA ILE A 541 -5.87 40.81 -22.49
C ILE A 541 -5.97 39.50 -21.71
N ILE A 542 -5.75 39.56 -20.39
CA ILE A 542 -5.99 38.43 -19.49
C ILE A 542 -7.50 38.23 -19.38
N ARG A 543 -8.02 37.21 -20.04
CA ARG A 543 -9.45 36.89 -20.06
C ARG A 543 -9.90 36.21 -18.78
N LYS A 544 -9.06 35.31 -18.24
CA LYS A 544 -9.42 34.50 -17.06
C LYS A 544 -8.18 33.91 -16.39
N ILE A 545 -8.18 33.88 -15.07
CA ILE A 545 -7.19 33.15 -14.26
C ILE A 545 -7.87 31.95 -13.57
N ARG A 546 -7.35 30.75 -13.81
CA ARG A 546 -7.92 29.48 -13.31
C ARG A 546 -7.10 28.94 -12.14
N LEU A 547 -7.36 29.48 -10.96
CA LEU A 547 -6.68 29.06 -9.71
C LEU A 547 -7.62 28.50 -8.65
N LYS A 548 -8.91 28.38 -8.97
CA LYS A 548 -9.94 27.95 -8.02
C LYS A 548 -9.62 26.58 -7.40
N GLY A 549 -9.34 26.57 -6.10
CA GLY A 549 -8.99 25.36 -5.33
C GLY A 549 -7.52 24.93 -5.42
N ILE A 550 -6.64 25.76 -6.00
CA ILE A 550 -5.17 25.53 -6.07
C ILE A 550 -4.44 26.43 -5.06
N VAL A 551 -4.99 27.62 -4.79
CA VAL A 551 -4.38 28.64 -3.93
C VAL A 551 -5.39 29.08 -2.85
N SER A 552 -4.94 29.72 -1.77
CA SER A 552 -5.82 30.27 -0.74
C SER A 552 -6.77 31.35 -1.28
N GLU A 553 -7.94 31.51 -0.64
CA GLU A 553 -8.97 32.49 -1.04
C GLU A 553 -8.42 33.93 -1.12
N GLU A 554 -7.53 34.31 -0.20
CA GLU A 554 -6.86 35.62 -0.21
C GLU A 554 -6.05 35.87 -1.49
N ASN A 555 -5.29 34.86 -1.93
CA ASN A 555 -4.51 34.94 -3.17
C ASN A 555 -5.42 34.86 -4.41
N GLU A 556 -6.52 34.10 -4.34
CA GLU A 556 -7.50 34.07 -5.44
C GLU A 556 -8.11 35.46 -5.67
N ASN A 557 -8.45 36.21 -4.61
CA ASN A 557 -9.01 37.55 -4.72
C ASN A 557 -8.03 38.54 -5.38
N ILE A 558 -6.76 38.56 -4.92
CA ILE A 558 -5.70 39.40 -5.49
C ILE A 558 -5.51 39.12 -6.99
N LEU A 559 -5.61 37.85 -7.39
CA LEU A 559 -5.39 37.41 -8.77
C LEU A 559 -6.64 37.61 -9.65
N GLN A 560 -7.85 37.64 -9.09
CA GLN A 560 -9.07 37.97 -9.85
C GLN A 560 -9.12 39.45 -10.27
N GLU A 561 -8.54 40.35 -9.47
CA GLU A 561 -8.38 41.78 -9.83
C GLU A 561 -7.48 42.02 -11.06
N TRP A 562 -6.86 40.95 -11.57
CA TRP A 562 -5.97 40.99 -12.71
C TRP A 562 -6.68 40.66 -14.03
N GLU A 563 -7.89 40.10 -13.97
CA GLU A 563 -8.72 39.83 -15.14
C GLU A 563 -9.11 41.16 -15.83
N GLY A 564 -9.02 41.21 -17.16
CA GLY A 564 -9.29 42.41 -17.97
C GLY A 564 -8.09 43.34 -18.22
N LYS A 565 -6.92 43.09 -17.62
CA LYS A 565 -5.69 43.90 -17.86
C LYS A 565 -4.91 43.45 -19.10
N ILE A 566 -4.15 44.38 -19.70
CA ILE A 566 -3.29 44.16 -20.88
C ILE A 566 -1.95 43.52 -20.48
N LEU A 567 -1.56 42.45 -21.16
CA LEU A 567 -0.39 41.61 -20.87
C LEU A 567 0.95 42.37 -20.82
N GLN A 568 1.21 43.31 -21.74
CA GLN A 568 2.50 44.03 -21.77
C GLN A 568 2.70 44.91 -20.53
N LYS A 569 1.65 45.62 -20.09
CA LYS A 569 1.68 46.37 -18.83
C LYS A 569 1.79 45.44 -17.62
N PHE A 570 1.35 44.19 -17.78
CA PHE A 570 1.38 43.14 -16.78
C PHE A 570 2.77 42.54 -16.54
N GLU A 571 3.53 42.31 -17.62
CA GLU A 571 4.93 41.87 -17.56
C GLU A 571 5.84 42.93 -16.92
N MET A 572 5.60 44.22 -17.23
CA MET A 572 6.37 45.34 -16.67
C MET A 572 6.12 45.59 -15.18
N ALA A 573 4.97 45.19 -14.64
CA ALA A 573 4.59 45.42 -13.24
C ALA A 573 5.22 44.42 -12.24
N GLY A 574 6.08 43.49 -12.67
CA GLY A 574 6.73 42.51 -11.80
C GLY A 574 5.80 41.45 -11.18
N MET A 575 4.50 41.50 -11.49
CA MET A 575 3.45 40.65 -10.91
C MET A 575 3.54 39.18 -11.33
N TYR A 576 4.13 38.88 -12.49
CA TYR A 576 4.50 37.49 -12.85
C TYR A 576 5.46 36.87 -11.81
N GLY A 577 6.34 37.67 -11.21
CA GLY A 577 7.19 37.22 -10.11
C GLY A 577 6.37 36.81 -8.89
N THR A 578 5.28 37.52 -8.58
CA THR A 578 4.35 37.16 -7.51
C THR A 578 3.58 35.88 -7.85
N LEU A 579 3.06 35.74 -9.08
CA LEU A 579 2.38 34.51 -9.52
C LEU A 579 3.33 33.29 -9.47
N PHE A 580 4.55 33.43 -9.96
CA PHE A 580 5.55 32.35 -9.91
C PHE A 580 5.91 31.99 -8.47
N LYS A 581 6.02 32.96 -7.54
CA LYS A 581 6.27 32.66 -6.12
C LYS A 581 5.10 31.90 -5.48
N ILE A 582 3.85 32.29 -5.79
CA ILE A 582 2.65 31.61 -5.29
C ILE A 582 2.61 30.16 -5.79
N LEU A 583 2.87 29.94 -7.07
CA LEU A 583 2.88 28.61 -7.68
C LEU A 583 4.09 27.77 -7.23
N ASP A 584 5.24 28.40 -7.01
CA ASP A 584 6.45 27.73 -6.51
C ASP A 584 6.21 27.14 -5.11
N ASN A 585 5.47 27.85 -4.24
CA ASN A 585 5.07 27.32 -2.92
C ASN A 585 4.17 26.08 -2.99
N LYS A 586 3.57 25.81 -4.15
CA LYS A 586 2.70 24.64 -4.43
C LYS A 586 3.38 23.60 -5.33
N ASP A 587 4.68 23.73 -5.58
CA ASP A 587 5.44 22.86 -6.50
C ASP A 587 4.90 22.85 -7.95
N ILE A 588 4.29 23.96 -8.38
CA ILE A 588 3.77 24.13 -9.74
C ILE A 588 4.70 25.05 -10.55
N PHE A 589 5.16 24.55 -11.68
CA PHE A 589 5.85 25.33 -12.71
C PHE A 589 4.92 25.61 -13.88
N ILE A 590 4.95 26.85 -14.36
CA ILE A 590 4.28 27.25 -15.60
C ILE A 590 5.28 27.82 -16.59
N TRP A 591 5.12 27.50 -17.88
CA TRP A 591 5.90 28.11 -18.96
C TRP A 591 5.60 29.60 -19.12
N LYS A 592 6.62 30.43 -19.34
CA LYS A 592 6.47 31.89 -19.54
C LYS A 592 5.90 32.22 -20.92
N ASN A 593 6.36 31.51 -21.95
CA ASN A 593 6.07 31.82 -23.35
C ASN A 593 4.78 31.19 -23.90
N GLY A 594 3.90 30.64 -23.06
CA GLY A 594 2.72 29.90 -23.50
C GLY A 594 2.87 28.43 -23.15
N ASN A 595 3.35 27.64 -24.09
CA ASN A 595 3.62 26.21 -23.90
C ASN A 595 5.10 25.86 -24.14
N LEU A 596 5.41 24.57 -24.03
CA LEU A 596 6.76 24.07 -24.31
C LEU A 596 7.15 24.28 -25.78
N GLU A 597 6.23 24.10 -26.74
CA GLU A 597 6.49 24.26 -28.17
C GLU A 597 6.88 25.70 -28.54
N ASP A 598 6.22 26.70 -27.95
CA ASP A 598 6.53 28.12 -28.11
C ASP A 598 7.91 28.45 -27.53
N THR A 599 8.24 27.83 -26.40
CA THR A 599 9.56 27.95 -25.77
C THR A 599 10.65 27.39 -26.69
N ILE A 600 10.42 26.22 -27.30
CA ILE A 600 11.31 25.63 -28.30
C ILE A 600 11.44 26.56 -29.53
N GLY A 601 10.32 27.05 -30.05
CA GLY A 601 10.30 27.91 -31.24
C GLY A 601 11.11 29.19 -31.07
N SER A 602 11.19 29.74 -29.84
CA SER A 602 12.01 30.92 -29.53
C SER A 602 13.52 30.66 -29.54
N VAL A 603 13.96 29.43 -29.28
CA VAL A 603 15.38 29.05 -29.24
C VAL A 603 15.94 28.86 -30.66
N PHE A 604 15.09 28.43 -31.59
CA PHE A 604 15.47 28.12 -32.97
C PHE A 604 14.96 29.18 -33.95
N THR A 605 15.34 30.45 -33.77
CA THR A 605 14.88 31.53 -34.65
C THR A 605 15.60 31.61 -36.00
N GLY A 606 16.56 30.72 -36.31
CA GLY A 606 17.48 30.93 -37.44
C GLY A 606 17.94 29.75 -38.31
N ASN A 607 17.30 28.57 -38.34
CA ASN A 607 17.81 27.44 -39.15
C ASN A 607 16.73 26.64 -39.91
N SER A 608 17.08 26.09 -41.09
CA SER A 608 16.26 25.14 -41.89
C SER A 608 15.80 23.89 -41.11
N PHE A 609 16.40 23.68 -39.93
CA PHE A 609 15.96 22.71 -38.94
C PHE A 609 14.53 22.99 -38.45
N MET A 610 14.14 24.25 -38.20
CA MET A 610 12.80 24.59 -37.72
C MET A 610 11.70 24.43 -38.76
N GLU A 611 11.98 24.72 -40.03
CA GLU A 611 11.05 24.38 -41.11
C GLU A 611 10.88 22.86 -41.18
N LYS A 612 11.96 22.09 -41.28
CA LYS A 612 11.90 20.61 -41.26
C LYS A 612 11.27 20.04 -39.98
N PHE A 613 11.39 20.73 -38.85
CA PHE A 613 10.89 20.32 -37.53
C PHE A 613 9.41 20.65 -37.35
N LYS A 614 8.93 21.84 -37.75
CA LYS A 614 7.50 22.17 -37.80
C LYS A 614 6.76 21.28 -38.79
N THR A 615 7.29 21.06 -40.00
CA THR A 615 6.67 20.12 -40.96
C THR A 615 6.70 18.67 -40.46
N LYS A 616 7.62 18.30 -39.57
CA LYS A 616 7.65 16.96 -38.93
C LYS A 616 6.71 16.88 -37.74
N LEU A 617 6.64 17.88 -36.87
CA LEU A 617 5.70 17.97 -35.75
C LEU A 617 4.25 17.95 -36.24
N GLU A 618 3.93 18.72 -37.28
CA GLU A 618 2.59 18.75 -37.88
C GLU A 618 2.22 17.42 -38.56
N LYS A 619 3.21 16.65 -39.05
CA LYS A 619 3.02 15.31 -39.63
C LYS A 619 3.05 14.17 -38.60
N LEU A 620 3.56 14.41 -37.39
CA LEU A 620 3.80 13.40 -36.36
C LEU A 620 2.80 13.55 -35.21
N SER A 621 1.58 13.13 -35.48
CA SER A 621 0.67 12.64 -34.44
C SER A 621 1.17 11.32 -33.80
N ILE A 622 2.35 10.80 -34.18
CA ILE A 622 2.85 9.46 -33.81
C ILE A 622 4.39 9.46 -33.59
N CYS A 623 4.80 9.48 -32.32
CA CYS A 623 5.83 8.63 -31.67
C CYS A 623 7.10 8.10 -32.40
N SER A 624 7.81 8.85 -33.26
CA SER A 624 9.15 8.40 -33.68
C SER A 624 10.16 9.52 -33.92
N PHE A 625 10.63 10.15 -32.85
CA PHE A 625 11.91 10.86 -32.91
C PHE A 625 13.05 9.86 -32.70
N ASP A 626 14.06 9.90 -33.57
CA ASP A 626 15.33 9.20 -33.39
C ASP A 626 16.01 9.69 -32.10
N LYS A 627 16.45 8.76 -31.24
CA LYS A 627 17.11 9.06 -29.95
C LYS A 627 18.30 10.01 -30.15
N GLY A 628 19.06 9.86 -31.24
CA GLY A 628 20.17 10.75 -31.55
C GLY A 628 19.73 12.21 -31.77
N LYS A 629 18.60 12.41 -32.46
CA LYS A 629 18.05 13.75 -32.72
C LYS A 629 17.43 14.37 -31.48
N LEU A 630 16.79 13.58 -30.62
CA LEU A 630 16.29 14.05 -29.32
C LEU A 630 17.42 14.48 -28.41
N SER A 631 18.55 13.76 -28.40
CA SER A 631 19.72 14.13 -27.58
C SER A 631 20.34 15.46 -28.05
N THR A 632 20.52 15.64 -29.36
CA THR A 632 21.01 16.91 -29.91
C THR A 632 20.03 18.06 -29.64
N LEU A 633 18.73 17.80 -29.75
CA LEU A 633 17.70 18.78 -29.44
C LEU A 633 17.72 19.17 -27.96
N ALA A 634 17.81 18.19 -27.05
CA ALA A 634 17.90 18.44 -25.61
C ALA A 634 19.11 19.30 -25.23
N LYS A 635 20.28 19.07 -25.88
CA LYS A 635 21.48 19.90 -25.71
C LYS A 635 21.24 21.37 -26.05
N GLU A 636 20.61 21.62 -27.19
CA GLU A 636 20.29 22.99 -27.63
C GLU A 636 19.19 23.61 -26.76
N MET A 637 18.18 22.84 -26.37
CA MET A 637 17.12 23.30 -25.47
C MET A 637 17.66 23.73 -24.10
N CYS A 638 18.65 23.02 -23.55
CA CYS A 638 19.28 23.39 -22.29
C CYS A 638 19.98 24.77 -22.34
N LYS A 639 20.24 25.36 -23.51
CA LYS A 639 20.79 26.73 -23.61
C LYS A 639 19.73 27.82 -23.38
N SER A 640 18.45 27.45 -23.40
CA SER A 640 17.35 28.39 -23.16
C SER A 640 17.26 28.79 -21.69
N ASP A 641 17.13 30.09 -21.43
CA ASP A 641 16.92 30.64 -20.08
C ASP A 641 15.68 30.02 -19.41
N GLU A 642 14.65 29.70 -20.19
CA GLU A 642 13.40 29.15 -19.68
C GLU A 642 13.53 27.68 -19.28
N ILE A 643 14.32 26.90 -20.01
CA ILE A 643 14.66 25.53 -19.62
C ILE A 643 15.58 25.55 -18.40
N GLN A 644 16.56 26.46 -18.35
CA GLN A 644 17.38 26.65 -17.14
C GLN A 644 16.52 27.05 -15.92
N ARG A 645 15.47 27.86 -16.10
CA ARG A 645 14.51 28.18 -15.05
C ARG A 645 13.77 26.94 -14.55
N PHE A 646 13.29 26.10 -15.46
CA PHE A 646 12.67 24.82 -15.11
C PHE A 646 13.64 23.90 -14.37
N LEU A 647 14.89 23.78 -14.85
CA LEU A 647 15.89 22.93 -14.20
C LEU A 647 16.27 23.43 -12.81
N ASN A 648 16.44 24.74 -12.63
CA ASN A 648 16.72 25.35 -11.33
C ASN A 648 15.55 25.18 -10.36
N PHE A 649 14.32 25.37 -10.83
CA PHE A 649 13.11 25.08 -10.07
C PHE A 649 13.07 23.61 -9.65
N PHE A 650 13.26 22.68 -10.58
CA PHE A 650 13.21 21.26 -10.30
C PHE A 650 14.29 20.84 -9.27
N GLN A 651 15.51 21.36 -9.42
CA GLN A 651 16.61 21.11 -8.48
C GLN A 651 16.40 21.75 -7.11
N SER A 652 15.81 22.94 -7.03
CA SER A 652 15.52 23.58 -5.74
C SER A 652 14.55 22.73 -4.93
N LYS A 653 13.54 22.16 -5.58
CA LYS A 653 12.59 21.24 -4.95
C LYS A 653 13.25 19.94 -4.52
N GLU A 654 14.21 19.39 -5.28
CA GLU A 654 15.00 18.24 -4.82
C GLU A 654 15.91 18.57 -3.64
N ARG A 655 16.51 19.77 -3.60
CA ARG A 655 17.42 20.21 -2.52
C ARG A 655 16.69 20.55 -1.23
N GLY A 656 15.44 21.01 -1.29
CA GLY A 656 14.63 21.32 -0.11
C GLY A 656 14.48 20.15 0.88
N ASP A 657 14.61 18.91 0.40
CA ASP A 657 14.66 17.72 1.27
C ASP A 657 16.05 17.53 1.91
N ARG A 658 17.12 17.87 1.18
CA ARG A 658 18.51 17.79 1.64
C ARG A 658 18.95 18.93 2.55
N THR A 659 18.43 20.15 2.44
CA THR A 659 18.82 21.20 3.40
C THR A 659 18.36 20.84 4.81
N LYS A 660 17.23 20.12 4.93
CA LYS A 660 16.81 19.48 6.19
C LYS A 660 17.73 18.29 6.58
N GLU A 661 18.30 17.52 5.65
CA GLU A 661 19.27 16.45 6.00
C GLU A 661 20.70 16.94 6.28
N VAL A 662 21.16 18.02 5.63
CA VAL A 662 22.53 18.55 5.70
C VAL A 662 22.71 19.48 6.90
N LEU A 663 21.67 20.24 7.30
CA LEU A 663 21.67 20.94 8.59
C LEU A 663 21.74 19.95 9.76
N TYR A 664 21.16 18.76 9.62
CA TYR A 664 21.23 17.70 10.63
C TYR A 664 22.60 17.01 10.72
N LYS A 665 23.33 16.84 9.61
CA LYS A 665 24.72 16.34 9.66
C LYS A 665 25.70 17.37 10.25
N LYS A 666 25.56 18.65 9.90
CA LYS A 666 26.43 19.69 10.45
C LYS A 666 26.20 19.99 11.94
N ALA A 667 25.01 19.70 12.48
CA ALA A 667 24.73 19.82 13.90
C ALA A 667 25.31 18.66 14.74
N ASN A 668 25.49 17.47 14.16
CA ASN A 668 26.09 16.31 14.83
C ASN A 668 27.61 16.21 14.71
N ASP A 669 28.24 16.96 13.80
CA ASP A 669 29.71 17.05 13.72
C ASP A 669 30.27 18.17 14.63
N GLN A 670 29.43 18.81 15.46
CA GLN A 670 29.82 19.83 16.44
C GLN A 670 29.39 19.52 17.89
N TYR A 671 29.06 18.26 18.21
CA TYR A 671 28.85 17.79 19.59
C TYR A 671 29.64 16.53 19.91
#